data_AF-A0A135U0F9-F1
#
_entry.id   AF-A0A135U0F9-F1
#
_cell.length_a   1.000
_cell.length_b   1.000
_cell.length_c   1.000
_cell.angle_alpha   90.00
_cell.angle_beta   90.00
_cell.angle_gamma   90.00
#
_symmetry.space_group_name_H-M   'P 1'
#
loop_
_entity.id
_entity.type
_entity.pdbx_description
1 polymer ?
#
loop_
_entity_poly.entity_id
_entity_poly.type
_entity_poly.pdbx_seq_one_letter_code
_entity_poly.pdbx_strand_id
1 'polypeptide(L)'
;MNAYPPVFFLLIVLLYFSLILRFLALFPSTPFLHLWQGDPLDLFPCSDNVSSSSVQALQSSSDLGSSDRACSKQNSTTAGLDTLPLRSYCNIEFQLRPTGLFLGRLISSYTLYSEDEGDDDIDDDSTRTEPHCNGTPISTRMPKSGDIAYAEERSSSSVEDFDLDDEHKEPLLPGSASISRRRQRGTLLAWLRGRPKSLLRKFRRQPRSLPRLLLRYTLMFILFILVTTPIFFPSYTRHPKHYKDLRKRCLVSDSLSGCANMQNEKVFIAVSLFDPEGKIAGGEWAKNVLDLIHMLGEDNTFLSIYENDSGDLGTAALEEFKKNVPCKHKIVSEGQVDYNVFPHVTMPDGTQRLKRLAYLSEMRNRALYPLDQYDTDAGIVKYDKILFLNDALFAPVDAAHLLFNTNAGEDGRAHYLSACSLDYDWNPFLEYDLYAQRDAEGYSNGIPIFPYFTNKGQAASRKAMISQTDAVPVKSCWGGMVAMQAKYVQNMDKKLPTKDWQAVAHHVINPDHPHNATTPVRFRYEPEVYFDACECCLFLADVTSVADEAGEPDMGVFVNPYVRVAYRKRTQRLERVIRHWERLMALPQEIITYFSRFPTPNPHREVVEGQRFMEEIYQRREGWKTVERTGRNGMFCGVREMQLIKEGPRNGRNWENHYNIPWAEQKLNFPI
;
A
#
# COMPACT_ATOMS: atom_id res chain seq x y z
N MET A 1 11.18 25.15 -41.10
CA MET A 1 10.03 24.76 -40.25
C MET A 1 10.63 24.39 -38.91
N ASN A 2 10.45 25.23 -37.87
CA ASN A 2 11.38 25.24 -36.74
C ASN A 2 10.82 24.51 -35.53
N ALA A 3 11.68 23.69 -34.92
CA ALA A 3 11.39 22.93 -33.71
C ALA A 3 11.32 23.86 -32.48
N TYR A 4 10.10 24.19 -32.05
CA TYR A 4 9.81 24.81 -30.74
C TYR A 4 8.65 24.21 -29.92
N PRO A 5 7.98 23.07 -30.25
CA PRO A 5 6.92 22.55 -29.39
C PRO A 5 7.34 21.95 -28.03
N PRO A 6 8.54 21.34 -27.81
CA PRO A 6 8.76 20.57 -26.57
C PRO A 6 8.88 21.46 -25.34
N VAL A 7 9.52 22.64 -25.44
CA VAL A 7 9.76 23.53 -24.28
C VAL A 7 8.47 24.11 -23.73
N PHE A 8 7.51 24.45 -24.59
CA PHE A 8 6.22 25.00 -24.15
C PHE A 8 5.34 23.92 -23.51
N PHE A 9 5.32 22.71 -24.07
CA PHE A 9 4.63 21.57 -23.45
C PHE A 9 5.26 21.21 -22.09
N LEU A 10 6.59 21.16 -22.01
CA LEU A 10 7.31 20.92 -20.76
C LEU A 10 7.03 22.00 -19.70
N LEU A 11 6.93 23.28 -20.08
CA LEU A 11 6.52 24.36 -19.18
C LEU A 11 5.09 24.20 -18.66
N ILE A 12 4.13 23.78 -19.51
CA ILE A 12 2.76 23.48 -19.09
C ILE A 12 2.76 22.31 -18.10
N VAL A 13 3.49 21.24 -18.40
CA VAL A 13 3.67 20.07 -17.53
C VAL A 13 4.27 20.47 -16.19
N LEU A 14 5.35 21.25 -16.18
CA LEU A 14 6.02 21.70 -14.95
C LEU A 14 5.14 22.66 -14.13
N LEU A 15 4.29 23.47 -14.76
CA LEU A 15 3.30 24.31 -14.07
C LEU A 15 2.17 23.48 -13.47
N TYR A 16 1.62 22.53 -14.23
CA TYR A 16 0.61 21.58 -13.76
C TYR A 16 1.14 20.76 -12.59
N PHE A 17 2.35 20.24 -12.72
CA PHE A 17 3.05 19.49 -11.68
C PHE A 17 3.34 20.37 -10.47
N SER A 18 3.91 21.57 -10.62
CA SER A 18 4.15 22.48 -9.49
C SER A 18 2.87 22.92 -8.78
N LEU A 19 1.76 23.10 -9.50
CA LEU A 19 0.45 23.39 -8.90
C LEU A 19 -0.11 22.18 -8.14
N ILE A 20 0.02 20.97 -8.68
CA ILE A 20 -0.33 19.73 -7.97
C ILE A 20 0.55 19.55 -6.74
N LEU A 21 1.87 19.69 -6.83
CA LEU A 21 2.77 19.55 -5.70
C LEU A 21 2.51 20.58 -4.60
N ARG A 22 2.23 21.84 -4.97
CA ARG A 22 1.82 22.88 -4.02
C ARG A 22 0.46 22.59 -3.41
N PHE A 23 -0.48 22.03 -4.17
CA PHE A 23 -1.79 21.62 -3.67
C PHE A 23 -1.70 20.42 -2.72
N LEU A 24 -0.85 19.44 -3.02
CA LEU A 24 -0.51 18.33 -2.13
C LEU A 24 0.13 18.82 -0.83
N ALA A 25 1.04 19.81 -0.92
CA ALA A 25 1.65 20.44 0.25
C ALA A 25 0.70 21.32 1.09
N LEU A 26 -0.54 21.58 0.65
CA LEU A 26 -1.58 22.16 1.50
C LEU A 26 -2.21 21.13 2.46
N PHE A 27 -2.02 19.84 2.20
CA PHE A 27 -2.29 18.80 3.19
C PHE A 27 -1.03 18.66 4.06
N PRO A 28 -1.12 18.89 5.39
CA PRO A 28 0.07 18.96 6.23
C PRO A 28 0.82 17.62 6.23
N SER A 29 2.13 17.72 5.92
CA SER A 29 3.17 16.67 5.77
C SER A 29 3.35 16.02 4.37
N THR A 30 3.91 16.77 3.39
CA THR A 30 4.55 16.17 2.19
C THR A 30 5.90 16.85 1.82
N PRO A 31 7.06 16.17 1.97
CA PRO A 31 8.35 16.67 1.49
C PRO A 31 8.61 16.23 0.03
N PHE A 32 7.96 16.89 -0.93
CA PHE A 32 8.04 16.51 -2.36
C PHE A 32 9.34 16.91 -3.09
N LEU A 33 10.35 17.44 -2.36
CA LEU A 33 11.48 18.18 -2.93
C LEU A 33 12.83 17.43 -2.93
N HIS A 34 12.96 16.27 -2.28
CA HIS A 34 14.22 15.51 -2.27
C HIS A 34 14.49 14.73 -3.56
N LEU A 35 13.47 14.44 -4.39
CA LEU A 35 13.56 13.66 -5.64
C LEU A 35 14.43 14.25 -6.77
N TRP A 36 15.19 15.33 -6.53
CA TRP A 36 15.96 16.06 -7.54
C TRP A 36 17.40 16.42 -7.14
N GLN A 37 17.89 15.93 -6.00
CA GLN A 37 19.32 15.93 -5.67
C GLN A 37 19.85 14.51 -5.76
N GLY A 38 20.93 14.34 -6.53
CA GLY A 38 21.48 13.04 -6.90
C GLY A 38 22.32 12.42 -5.81
N ASP A 39 21.64 11.89 -4.80
CA ASP A 39 22.12 10.80 -3.95
C ASP A 39 21.24 9.56 -4.24
N PRO A 40 21.73 8.32 -4.04
CA PRO A 40 20.90 7.12 -4.17
C PRO A 40 19.89 7.07 -3.02
N LEU A 41 18.75 7.74 -3.22
CA LEU A 41 17.73 7.95 -2.21
C LEU A 41 16.93 6.68 -1.93
N ASP A 42 16.90 6.33 -0.65
CA ASP A 42 15.98 5.36 -0.04
C ASP A 42 14.55 5.47 -0.59
N LEU A 43 14.17 4.51 -1.45
CA LEU A 43 12.77 4.36 -1.91
C LEU A 43 11.94 3.45 -0.97
N PHE A 44 12.58 2.77 -0.01
CA PHE A 44 11.96 2.05 1.10
C PHE A 44 12.91 2.11 2.33
N PRO A 45 12.65 2.96 3.33
CA PRO A 45 11.78 2.50 4.43
C PRO A 45 11.01 3.61 5.19
N CYS A 46 10.08 3.20 6.08
CA CYS A 46 10.06 3.51 7.53
C CYS A 46 8.65 3.52 8.12
N SER A 47 8.40 2.57 9.03
CA SER A 47 7.61 2.86 10.22
C SER A 47 8.58 3.02 11.39
N ASP A 48 8.64 4.23 11.95
CA ASP A 48 9.21 4.53 13.25
C ASP A 48 8.19 5.42 13.98
N ASN A 49 7.95 5.11 15.27
CA ASN A 49 7.48 6.04 16.30
C ASN A 49 7.42 5.31 17.65
N VAL A 50 8.53 5.27 18.38
CA VAL A 50 8.50 5.27 19.85
C VAL A 50 9.48 6.33 20.32
N SER A 51 8.96 7.31 21.06
CA SER A 51 9.73 8.39 21.67
C SER A 51 10.60 7.86 22.81
N SER A 52 11.91 8.07 22.72
CA SER A 52 12.82 7.84 23.85
C SER A 52 12.72 8.99 24.86
N SER A 53 12.10 8.75 26.02
CA SER A 53 12.26 9.57 27.22
C SER A 53 13.19 8.86 28.20
N SER A 54 14.27 9.54 28.58
CA SER A 54 15.35 9.03 29.42
C SER A 54 14.98 8.84 30.89
N VAL A 55 15.50 7.79 31.53
CA VAL A 55 15.77 7.77 32.97
C VAL A 55 17.23 7.34 33.20
N GLN A 56 17.96 8.14 33.97
CA GLN A 56 19.33 7.86 34.39
C GLN A 56 19.36 6.95 35.63
N ALA A 57 20.45 6.18 35.72
CA ALA A 57 21.13 5.72 36.94
C ALA A 57 20.33 5.64 38.27
N LEU A 58 20.21 4.42 38.78
CA LEU A 58 20.25 4.16 40.23
C LEU A 58 21.35 3.13 40.54
N GLN A 59 22.46 3.62 41.09
CA GLN A 59 23.44 2.79 41.79
C GLN A 59 23.02 2.70 43.26
N SER A 60 22.88 1.49 43.79
CA SER A 60 23.05 1.24 45.22
C SER A 60 23.38 -0.22 45.51
N SER A 61 24.56 -0.43 46.08
CA SER A 61 24.85 -1.35 47.19
C SER A 61 24.31 -2.80 47.10
N SER A 62 25.12 -3.79 46.71
CA SER A 62 26.16 -4.45 47.52
C SER A 62 25.61 -5.45 48.54
N ASP A 63 26.00 -6.73 48.40
CA ASP A 63 26.33 -7.54 49.57
C ASP A 63 27.34 -8.66 49.24
N LEU A 64 28.04 -9.15 50.26
CA LEU A 64 29.21 -10.04 50.14
C LEU A 64 28.86 -11.54 50.11
N GLY A 65 29.70 -12.38 49.48
CA GLY A 65 29.47 -13.83 49.40
C GLY A 65 30.67 -14.68 48.94
N SER A 66 31.71 -14.74 49.76
CA SER A 66 32.91 -15.62 49.66
C SER A 66 32.66 -17.09 49.26
N SER A 67 33.50 -17.68 48.37
CA SER A 67 34.35 -18.89 48.63
C SER A 67 34.84 -19.62 47.36
N ASP A 68 36.17 -19.76 47.26
CA ASP A 68 36.97 -20.89 46.74
C ASP A 68 36.57 -21.71 45.49
N ARG A 69 37.45 -21.69 44.46
CA ARG A 69 38.55 -22.69 44.34
C ARG A 69 39.59 -22.37 43.26
N ALA A 70 40.74 -23.04 43.38
CA ALA A 70 42.01 -22.64 42.77
C ALA A 70 42.41 -23.40 41.48
N CYS A 71 43.34 -22.77 40.74
CA CYS A 71 44.42 -23.36 39.94
C CYS A 71 44.12 -24.31 38.77
N SER A 72 44.53 -23.88 37.57
CA SER A 72 45.88 -24.27 37.10
C SER A 72 46.47 -23.23 36.13
N LYS A 73 47.79 -23.02 36.19
CA LYS A 73 48.59 -22.27 35.22
C LYS A 73 49.37 -23.25 34.36
N GLN A 74 49.62 -22.91 33.09
CA GLN A 74 50.92 -23.17 32.50
C GLN A 74 51.34 -22.05 31.53
N ASN A 75 52.59 -21.64 31.67
CA ASN A 75 53.29 -20.66 30.82
C ASN A 75 53.82 -21.41 29.54
N SER A 76 54.55 -20.85 28.57
CA SER A 76 55.43 -19.67 28.55
C SER A 76 55.86 -19.24 27.13
N THR A 77 55.90 -17.91 26.91
CA THR A 77 56.90 -17.10 26.14
C THR A 77 57.82 -17.73 25.07
N THR A 78 57.90 -17.06 23.90
CA THR A 78 59.05 -16.23 23.40
C THR A 78 58.63 -15.55 22.09
N ALA A 79 58.67 -14.23 21.85
CA ALA A 79 59.73 -13.20 21.93
C ALA A 79 60.41 -12.93 20.56
N GLY A 80 60.38 -11.67 20.09
CA GLY A 80 61.01 -11.21 18.85
C GLY A 80 60.50 -9.84 18.38
N LEU A 81 61.20 -8.75 18.73
CA LEU A 81 60.98 -7.41 18.17
C LEU A 81 61.64 -7.31 16.80
N ASP A 82 61.16 -6.39 15.94
CA ASP A 82 62.06 -5.39 15.33
C ASP A 82 61.30 -4.14 14.84
N THR A 83 62.05 -3.04 14.63
CA THR A 83 61.53 -1.66 14.59
C THR A 83 61.34 -1.05 13.20
N LEU A 84 60.36 -0.15 13.10
CA LEU A 84 60.21 0.97 12.15
C LEU A 84 61.55 1.68 11.78
N PRO A 85 61.69 2.41 10.63
CA PRO A 85 60.74 3.47 10.27
C PRO A 85 60.64 3.97 8.78
N LEU A 86 59.88 5.07 8.64
CA LEU A 86 59.95 6.18 7.67
C LEU A 86 59.01 6.26 6.44
N ARG A 87 58.43 7.45 6.31
CA ARG A 87 57.60 8.00 5.23
C ARG A 87 58.39 8.18 3.92
N SER A 88 57.68 8.21 2.80
CA SER A 88 57.87 9.27 1.78
C SER A 88 56.63 9.47 0.89
N TYR A 89 56.46 10.71 0.41
CA TYR A 89 55.38 11.18 -0.46
C TYR A 89 55.65 10.91 -1.94
N CYS A 90 54.60 10.83 -2.76
CA CYS A 90 54.59 11.53 -4.05
C CYS A 90 53.17 11.96 -4.49
N ASN A 91 53.12 13.05 -5.26
CA ASN A 91 51.91 13.74 -5.75
C ASN A 91 51.54 13.31 -7.20
N ILE A 92 50.57 14.04 -7.79
CA ILE A 92 50.16 14.16 -9.23
C ILE A 92 48.80 13.49 -9.50
N GLU A 93 47.79 14.13 -10.10
CA GLU A 93 47.51 15.55 -10.45
C GLU A 93 45.98 15.71 -10.58
N PHE A 94 45.40 16.84 -10.18
CA PHE A 94 44.01 17.20 -10.51
C PHE A 94 44.00 18.41 -11.44
N GLN A 95 43.74 18.21 -12.74
CA GLN A 95 43.52 19.30 -13.67
C GLN A 95 42.10 19.86 -13.53
N LEU A 96 41.98 21.19 -13.60
CA LEU A 96 40.72 21.93 -13.49
C LEU A 96 40.55 22.94 -14.63
N ARG A 97 39.30 23.09 -15.09
CA ARG A 97 38.70 24.27 -15.77
C ARG A 97 39.06 24.45 -17.28
N PRO A 98 38.18 25.08 -18.11
CA PRO A 98 37.46 26.36 -17.89
C PRO A 98 35.92 26.38 -18.13
N THR A 99 35.07 26.87 -17.19
CA THR A 99 34.59 28.27 -16.89
C THR A 99 33.43 28.85 -17.73
N GLY A 100 32.41 29.39 -17.04
CA GLY A 100 31.48 30.43 -17.51
C GLY A 100 29.98 30.15 -17.23
N LEU A 101 29.15 31.06 -16.70
CA LEU A 101 29.41 32.41 -16.18
C LEU A 101 28.30 32.86 -15.18
N PHE A 102 28.63 33.84 -14.35
CA PHE A 102 27.90 34.47 -13.21
C PHE A 102 26.41 34.84 -13.36
N LEU A 103 25.65 34.68 -12.26
CA LEU A 103 25.04 35.74 -11.41
C LEU A 103 24.44 35.06 -10.14
N GLY A 104 24.36 35.62 -8.93
CA GLY A 104 24.77 36.92 -8.40
C GLY A 104 24.08 37.16 -7.03
N ARG A 105 24.85 37.03 -5.93
CA ARG A 105 24.53 37.26 -4.49
C ARG A 105 23.19 37.92 -4.10
N LEU A 106 22.59 37.38 -3.03
CA LEU A 106 22.21 38.19 -1.86
C LEU A 106 22.58 37.45 -0.57
N ILE A 107 22.81 38.20 0.51
CA ILE A 107 23.47 37.77 1.76
C ILE A 107 22.47 37.92 2.89
N SER A 108 22.38 36.95 3.82
CA SER A 108 22.69 37.16 5.25
C SER A 108 22.21 36.00 6.13
N SER A 109 23.04 35.70 7.12
CA SER A 109 22.86 34.95 8.36
C SER A 109 21.43 34.78 8.90
N TYR A 110 21.16 33.64 9.54
CA TYR A 110 20.71 33.61 10.96
C TYR A 110 21.02 32.26 11.63
N THR A 111 20.91 32.25 12.95
CA THR A 111 21.63 31.39 13.90
C THR A 111 20.83 30.15 14.32
N LEU A 112 21.50 29.21 15.01
CA LEU A 112 20.91 28.04 15.66
C LEU A 112 19.90 28.42 16.78
N TYR A 113 18.89 27.55 16.91
CA TYR A 113 18.09 27.21 18.10
C TYR A 113 18.74 27.54 19.45
N SER A 114 17.96 28.07 20.40
CA SER A 114 17.12 27.24 21.29
C SER A 114 16.36 28.14 22.28
N GLU A 115 15.07 27.90 22.48
CA GLU A 115 14.34 28.38 23.67
C GLU A 115 13.15 27.44 23.92
N ASP A 116 13.02 27.00 25.17
CA ASP A 116 11.98 26.09 25.64
C ASP A 116 10.69 26.85 25.94
N GLU A 117 9.54 26.23 25.70
CA GLU A 117 8.33 26.47 26.49
C GLU A 117 7.46 25.20 26.40
N GLY A 118 7.11 24.66 27.56
CA GLY A 118 6.15 23.57 27.71
C GLY A 118 5.00 24.04 28.58
N ASP A 119 3.83 23.46 28.38
CA ASP A 119 2.69 23.59 29.28
C ASP A 119 2.15 22.19 29.58
N ASP A 120 2.06 21.88 30.87
CA ASP A 120 1.29 20.77 31.40
C ASP A 120 -0.20 21.15 31.42
N ASP A 121 -1.09 20.16 31.29
CA ASP A 121 -2.43 20.26 31.86
C ASP A 121 -2.82 18.91 32.48
N ILE A 122 -2.92 18.93 33.81
CA ILE A 122 -3.46 17.88 34.66
C ILE A 122 -4.92 18.25 34.93
N ASP A 123 -5.83 17.28 34.91
CA ASP A 123 -7.13 17.46 35.56
C ASP A 123 -7.56 16.19 36.30
N ASP A 124 -8.23 16.41 37.43
CA ASP A 124 -8.19 15.51 38.60
C ASP A 124 -9.47 14.65 38.76
N ASP A 125 -9.39 13.56 39.54
CA ASP A 125 -10.54 12.70 39.91
C ASP A 125 -11.00 13.00 41.34
N SER A 126 -12.32 12.97 41.61
CA SER A 126 -12.85 12.24 42.78
C SER A 126 -14.38 12.27 43.00
N THR A 127 -14.98 11.10 42.78
CA THR A 127 -15.89 10.39 43.72
C THR A 127 -17.38 10.75 43.97
N ARG A 128 -18.20 9.68 43.95
CA ARG A 128 -19.43 9.36 44.76
C ARG A 128 -20.71 10.21 44.53
N THR A 129 -21.94 9.68 44.62
CA THR A 129 -22.47 8.40 45.17
C THR A 129 -23.81 8.00 44.50
N GLU A 130 -24.16 6.71 44.51
CA GLU A 130 -25.49 6.12 44.23
C GLU A 130 -26.53 6.41 45.36
N PRO A 131 -27.88 6.13 45.28
CA PRO A 131 -28.51 4.94 44.64
C PRO A 131 -29.98 5.01 44.08
N HIS A 132 -30.45 3.84 43.59
CA HIS A 132 -31.83 3.28 43.63
C HIS A 132 -32.95 3.53 42.56
N CYS A 133 -33.19 2.46 41.78
CA CYS A 133 -34.45 1.70 41.59
C CYS A 133 -35.66 2.13 40.69
N ASN A 134 -35.98 1.19 39.76
CA ASN A 134 -37.29 0.65 39.34
C ASN A 134 -38.29 1.46 38.47
N GLY A 135 -38.79 0.83 37.38
CA GLY A 135 -40.09 1.21 36.78
C GLY A 135 -40.32 0.91 35.28
N THR A 136 -40.58 -0.34 34.89
CA THR A 136 -41.23 -0.74 33.61
C THR A 136 -42.76 -0.86 33.77
N PRO A 137 -43.59 -1.09 32.71
CA PRO A 137 -43.57 -0.68 31.29
C PRO A 137 -44.99 -0.18 30.82
N ILE A 138 -45.40 -0.48 29.56
CA ILE A 138 -46.77 -0.38 28.93
C ILE A 138 -47.05 0.95 28.18
N SER A 139 -47.79 1.03 27.05
CA SER A 139 -48.02 0.15 25.86
C SER A 139 -48.96 0.87 24.84
N THR A 140 -48.99 0.37 23.60
CA THR A 140 -50.10 0.43 22.60
C THR A 140 -50.53 1.70 21.81
N ARG A 141 -50.61 1.45 20.48
CA ARG A 141 -51.70 1.77 19.50
C ARG A 141 -51.73 3.08 18.68
N MET A 142 -51.64 2.87 17.35
CA MET A 142 -52.38 3.61 16.31
C MET A 142 -53.85 3.13 16.20
N PRO A 143 -54.75 3.95 15.60
CA PRO A 143 -55.31 3.70 14.25
C PRO A 143 -55.34 4.99 13.36
N LYS A 144 -55.09 4.99 12.04
CA LYS A 144 -55.88 4.55 10.85
C LYS A 144 -57.11 5.43 10.45
N SER A 145 -57.08 5.91 9.18
CA SER A 145 -58.22 6.36 8.32
C SER A 145 -58.95 7.67 8.74
N GLY A 146 -59.56 8.49 7.87
CA GLY A 146 -59.60 8.55 6.39
C GLY A 146 -60.79 9.40 5.88
N ASP A 147 -60.57 10.18 4.81
CA ASP A 147 -61.53 10.73 3.82
C ASP A 147 -62.52 11.92 4.08
N ILE A 148 -62.29 12.99 3.28
CA ILE A 148 -63.21 13.72 2.36
C ILE A 148 -64.33 14.65 2.92
N ALA A 149 -64.23 15.97 2.63
CA ALA A 149 -65.14 16.75 1.74
C ALA A 149 -65.02 18.30 1.90
N TYR A 150 -64.93 19.03 0.76
CA TYR A 150 -65.45 20.38 0.41
C TYR A 150 -65.72 21.44 1.52
N ALA A 151 -65.35 22.72 1.41
CA ALA A 151 -64.76 23.55 0.34
C ALA A 151 -64.01 24.78 0.98
N GLU A 152 -63.71 25.95 0.40
CA GLU A 152 -64.04 26.59 -0.89
C GLU A 152 -63.01 27.70 -1.31
N GLU A 153 -63.50 28.73 -2.02
CA GLU A 153 -62.88 29.97 -2.52
C GLU A 153 -62.56 31.04 -1.44
N ARG A 154 -61.73 32.09 -1.60
CA ARG A 154 -60.74 32.55 -2.63
C ARG A 154 -60.11 33.90 -2.16
N SER A 155 -58.87 34.21 -2.59
CA SER A 155 -58.32 35.58 -2.85
C SER A 155 -58.42 36.73 -1.80
N SER A 156 -57.24 37.27 -1.42
CA SER A 156 -56.91 38.73 -1.33
C SER A 156 -57.70 39.60 -0.32
N SER A 157 -57.18 40.63 0.36
CA SER A 157 -55.84 41.20 0.60
C SER A 157 -55.99 42.26 1.72
N SER A 158 -54.90 43.00 2.00
CA SER A 158 -54.93 44.44 2.33
C SER A 158 -55.75 44.94 3.53
N VAL A 159 -55.01 45.44 4.53
CA VAL A 159 -55.23 46.73 5.22
C VAL A 159 -53.79 47.30 5.30
N GLU A 160 -53.43 48.42 4.67
CA GLU A 160 -53.77 49.82 5.03
C GLU A 160 -53.34 50.15 6.48
N ASP A 161 -52.95 51.36 6.86
CA ASP A 161 -52.50 52.60 6.20
C ASP A 161 -52.01 53.51 7.37
N PHE A 162 -51.18 54.53 7.15
CA PHE A 162 -51.20 55.82 7.90
C PHE A 162 -50.09 56.79 7.45
N ASP A 163 -50.42 58.07 7.59
CA ASP A 163 -49.97 59.19 6.75
C ASP A 163 -49.01 60.19 7.45
N LEU A 164 -48.74 61.32 6.77
CA LEU A 164 -48.14 62.60 7.24
C LEU A 164 -46.58 62.70 7.24
N ASP A 165 -45.92 63.78 6.78
CA ASP A 165 -46.35 65.02 6.07
C ASP A 165 -45.14 65.73 5.41
N ASP A 166 -45.38 66.47 4.31
CA ASP A 166 -44.60 67.59 3.69
C ASP A 166 -43.06 67.42 3.36
N GLU A 167 -42.41 68.17 2.44
CA GLU A 167 -42.74 69.43 1.76
C GLU A 167 -42.09 69.55 0.34
N HIS A 168 -42.75 70.30 -0.56
CA HIS A 168 -42.19 71.19 -1.62
C HIS A 168 -41.63 70.73 -3.01
N LYS A 169 -42.47 71.04 -4.03
CA LYS A 169 -42.22 71.80 -5.30
C LYS A 169 -41.72 71.13 -6.62
N GLU A 170 -42.60 71.30 -7.62
CA GLU A 170 -42.58 71.15 -9.10
C GLU A 170 -41.47 71.92 -9.88
N PRO A 171 -41.32 71.85 -11.26
CA PRO A 171 -42.31 71.38 -12.29
C PRO A 171 -41.83 70.58 -13.56
N LEU A 172 -42.83 69.89 -14.16
CA LEU A 172 -43.18 69.74 -15.60
C LEU A 172 -42.34 68.93 -16.65
N LEU A 173 -43.10 68.25 -17.52
CA LEU A 173 -42.78 67.41 -18.72
C LEU A 173 -42.74 68.29 -20.03
N PRO A 174 -42.86 67.83 -21.31
CA PRO A 174 -42.99 66.47 -21.93
C PRO A 174 -42.22 66.26 -23.29
N GLY A 175 -42.42 65.11 -23.98
CA GLY A 175 -42.18 65.00 -25.45
C GLY A 175 -41.96 63.59 -26.05
N SER A 176 -42.74 63.22 -27.09
CA SER A 176 -42.68 61.96 -27.88
C SER A 176 -41.73 62.08 -29.13
N ALA A 177 -41.45 61.10 -30.01
CA ALA A 177 -42.22 59.94 -30.52
C ALA A 177 -41.35 58.82 -31.18
N SER A 178 -41.97 57.96 -32.01
CA SER A 178 -41.56 56.60 -32.42
C SER A 178 -40.85 56.46 -33.79
N ILE A 179 -40.23 55.28 -34.07
CA ILE A 179 -40.52 54.38 -35.24
C ILE A 179 -39.48 53.24 -35.48
N SER A 180 -40.00 52.09 -35.98
CA SER A 180 -39.35 51.00 -36.75
C SER A 180 -38.56 49.87 -36.05
N ARG A 181 -39.06 48.63 -36.23
CA ARG A 181 -38.32 47.37 -36.12
C ARG A 181 -37.87 46.90 -37.52
N ARG A 182 -36.75 46.16 -37.57
CA ARG A 182 -36.53 44.86 -38.29
C ARG A 182 -35.37 44.79 -39.31
N ARG A 183 -34.15 44.49 -38.83
CA ARG A 183 -33.27 43.45 -39.44
C ARG A 183 -32.06 43.08 -38.54
N GLN A 184 -32.16 41.97 -37.81
CA GLN A 184 -30.99 41.23 -37.33
C GLN A 184 -31.24 39.71 -37.48
N ARG A 185 -30.56 39.08 -38.44
CA ARG A 185 -30.51 37.61 -38.61
C ARG A 185 -29.15 37.12 -39.13
N GLY A 186 -28.10 37.93 -39.00
CA GLY A 186 -26.76 37.67 -39.56
C GLY A 186 -25.62 37.57 -38.52
N THR A 187 -25.93 37.60 -37.22
CA THR A 187 -24.93 37.83 -36.17
C THR A 187 -24.11 36.59 -35.80
N LEU A 188 -24.72 35.41 -35.60
CA LEU A 188 -24.01 34.26 -35.02
C LEU A 188 -22.93 33.67 -35.94
N LEU A 189 -23.24 33.44 -37.22
CA LEU A 189 -22.31 32.90 -38.22
C LEU A 189 -21.17 33.88 -38.57
N ALA A 190 -21.43 35.19 -38.55
CA ALA A 190 -20.40 36.21 -38.72
C ALA A 190 -19.48 36.30 -37.49
N TRP A 191 -20.05 36.17 -36.28
CA TRP A 191 -19.32 36.17 -35.01
C TRP A 191 -18.36 34.99 -34.89
N LEU A 192 -18.82 33.77 -35.25
CA LEU A 192 -17.99 32.56 -35.27
C LEU A 192 -16.85 32.63 -36.31
N ARG A 193 -17.11 33.19 -37.51
CA ARG A 193 -16.07 33.33 -38.57
C ARG A 193 -15.10 34.50 -38.33
N GLY A 194 -15.45 35.48 -37.49
CA GLY A 194 -14.64 36.67 -37.24
C GLY A 194 -13.49 36.48 -36.24
N ARG A 195 -13.72 35.72 -35.15
CA ARG A 195 -12.74 35.52 -34.07
C ARG A 195 -11.41 34.88 -34.50
N PRO A 196 -11.35 33.86 -35.37
CA PRO A 196 -10.07 33.28 -35.81
C PRO A 196 -9.18 34.32 -36.50
N LYS A 197 -9.77 35.16 -37.37
CA LYS A 197 -9.04 36.17 -38.14
C LYS A 197 -8.60 37.36 -37.30
N SER A 198 -9.31 37.73 -36.23
CA SER A 198 -8.90 38.81 -35.32
C SER A 198 -7.81 38.37 -34.34
N LEU A 199 -7.89 37.13 -33.84
CA LEU A 199 -6.79 36.49 -33.10
C LEU A 199 -5.52 36.47 -33.96
N LEU A 200 -5.56 35.88 -35.16
CA LEU A 200 -4.40 35.79 -36.07
C LEU A 200 -3.72 37.14 -36.36
N ARG A 201 -4.48 38.26 -36.37
CA ARG A 201 -3.89 39.61 -36.51
C ARG A 201 -3.23 40.13 -35.23
N LYS A 202 -3.73 39.80 -34.03
CA LYS A 202 -3.05 40.10 -32.75
C LYS A 202 -1.79 39.25 -32.58
N PHE A 203 -1.84 37.95 -32.92
CA PHE A 203 -0.68 37.04 -32.96
C PHE A 203 0.49 37.63 -33.76
N ARG A 204 0.21 38.36 -34.85
CA ARG A 204 1.22 38.94 -35.76
C ARG A 204 1.79 40.30 -35.34
N ARG A 205 1.27 40.93 -34.27
CA ARG A 205 1.63 42.33 -33.88
C ARG A 205 2.22 42.50 -32.48
N GLN A 206 2.06 41.53 -31.57
CA GLN A 206 2.67 41.59 -30.23
C GLN A 206 3.19 40.21 -29.77
N PRO A 207 4.39 39.77 -30.21
CA PRO A 207 4.92 38.45 -29.84
C PRO A 207 5.21 38.30 -28.33
N ARG A 208 5.40 39.40 -27.59
CA ARG A 208 5.67 39.38 -26.14
C ARG A 208 4.43 39.22 -25.24
N SER A 209 3.21 39.48 -25.75
CA SER A 209 1.98 39.29 -24.96
C SER A 209 1.36 37.90 -25.14
N LEU A 210 1.69 37.20 -26.23
CA LEU A 210 1.22 35.85 -26.50
C LEU A 210 1.63 34.82 -25.41
N PRO A 211 2.89 34.74 -24.93
CA PRO A 211 3.25 33.81 -23.86
C PRO A 211 2.47 34.05 -22.56
N ARG A 212 2.21 35.32 -22.21
CA ARG A 212 1.42 35.69 -21.02
C ARG A 212 -0.05 35.30 -21.16
N LEU A 213 -0.62 35.47 -22.36
CA LEU A 213 -1.99 35.08 -22.66
C LEU A 213 -2.16 33.55 -22.62
N LEU A 214 -1.22 32.82 -23.23
CA LEU A 214 -1.17 31.37 -23.20
C LEU A 214 -1.01 30.87 -21.76
N LEU A 215 -0.05 31.39 -21.00
CA LEU A 215 0.15 31.07 -19.59
C LEU A 215 -1.13 31.30 -18.75
N ARG A 216 -1.82 32.43 -18.94
CA ARG A 216 -3.09 32.70 -18.24
C ARG A 216 -4.16 31.66 -18.56
N TYR A 217 -4.35 31.29 -19.83
CA TYR A 217 -5.32 30.26 -20.20
C TYR A 217 -4.90 28.87 -19.73
N THR A 218 -3.60 28.55 -19.74
CA THR A 218 -3.06 27.32 -19.15
C THR A 218 -3.37 27.26 -17.66
N LEU A 219 -3.08 28.32 -16.89
CA LEU A 219 -3.37 28.36 -15.45
C LEU A 219 -4.87 28.20 -15.16
N MET A 220 -5.74 28.85 -15.95
CA MET A 220 -7.20 28.66 -15.83
C MET A 220 -7.65 27.24 -16.19
N PHE A 221 -7.03 26.60 -17.18
CA PHE A 221 -7.31 25.22 -17.56
C PHE A 221 -6.82 24.21 -16.51
N ILE A 222 -5.64 24.44 -15.94
CA ILE A 222 -5.12 23.64 -14.81
C ILE A 222 -6.05 23.77 -13.61
N LEU A 223 -6.43 25.00 -13.22
CA LEU A 223 -7.36 25.22 -12.10
C LEU A 223 -8.72 24.57 -12.37
N PHE A 224 -9.22 24.65 -13.61
CA PHE A 224 -10.44 23.95 -14.01
C PHE A 224 -10.33 22.43 -13.85
N ILE A 225 -9.21 21.80 -14.26
CA ILE A 225 -8.96 20.38 -14.04
C ILE A 225 -8.90 20.06 -12.54
N LEU A 226 -8.11 20.81 -11.76
CA LEU A 226 -7.97 20.60 -10.31
C LEU A 226 -9.32 20.67 -9.58
N VAL A 227 -10.22 21.56 -9.97
CA VAL A 227 -11.56 21.68 -9.36
C VAL A 227 -12.54 20.63 -9.89
N THR A 228 -12.52 20.32 -11.19
CA THR A 228 -13.55 19.45 -11.80
C THR A 228 -13.26 17.95 -11.67
N THR A 229 -11.99 17.52 -11.67
CA THR A 229 -11.63 16.09 -11.50
C THR A 229 -12.19 15.47 -10.22
N PRO A 230 -12.01 16.04 -9.01
CA PRO A 230 -12.54 15.43 -7.78
C PRO A 230 -14.06 15.41 -7.68
N ILE A 231 -14.76 16.31 -8.38
CA ILE A 231 -16.22 16.39 -8.39
C ILE A 231 -16.81 15.39 -9.39
N PHE A 232 -16.34 15.43 -10.64
CA PHE A 232 -16.98 14.70 -11.74
C PHE A 232 -16.33 13.36 -12.07
N PHE A 233 -15.05 13.19 -11.73
CA PHE A 233 -14.24 12.03 -12.10
C PHE A 233 -13.48 11.38 -10.92
N PRO A 234 -14.03 11.30 -9.68
CA PRO A 234 -13.37 10.65 -8.57
C PRO A 234 -13.05 9.17 -8.88
N SER A 235 -11.98 8.68 -8.29
CA SER A 235 -11.44 7.33 -8.45
C SER A 235 -12.09 6.36 -7.48
N TYR A 236 -12.65 5.24 -7.98
CA TYR A 236 -13.14 4.15 -7.12
C TYR A 236 -14.17 4.49 -6.03
N THR A 237 -14.80 5.69 -6.05
CA THR A 237 -15.88 6.05 -5.10
C THR A 237 -17.27 5.61 -5.58
N ARG A 238 -17.42 5.27 -6.86
CA ARG A 238 -18.68 4.85 -7.48
C ARG A 238 -18.77 3.33 -7.50
N HIS A 239 -19.06 2.74 -6.34
CA HIS A 239 -19.20 1.29 -6.21
C HIS A 239 -20.21 0.68 -7.22
N PRO A 240 -19.92 -0.51 -7.78
CA PRO A 240 -20.86 -1.30 -8.57
C PRO A 240 -22.17 -1.62 -7.83
N LYS A 241 -23.18 -2.10 -8.56
CA LYS A 241 -24.48 -2.45 -7.97
C LYS A 241 -24.35 -3.55 -6.91
N HIS A 242 -23.66 -4.65 -7.23
CA HIS A 242 -23.50 -5.79 -6.31
C HIS A 242 -22.78 -5.41 -5.01
N TYR A 243 -21.81 -4.48 -5.04
CA TYR A 243 -21.20 -3.90 -3.82
C TYR A 243 -22.25 -3.22 -2.93
N LYS A 244 -23.09 -2.36 -3.52
CA LYS A 244 -24.15 -1.66 -2.79
C LYS A 244 -25.20 -2.62 -2.23
N ASP A 245 -25.50 -3.69 -2.97
CA ASP A 245 -26.47 -4.71 -2.55
C ASP A 245 -25.95 -5.55 -1.37
N LEU A 246 -24.66 -5.91 -1.34
CA LEU A 246 -24.04 -6.54 -0.15
C LEU A 246 -24.03 -5.59 1.04
N ARG A 247 -23.55 -4.34 0.85
CA ARG A 247 -23.49 -3.36 1.93
C ARG A 247 -24.88 -3.06 2.51
N LYS A 248 -25.91 -2.97 1.67
CA LYS A 248 -27.31 -2.78 2.09
C LYS A 248 -27.85 -3.99 2.87
N ARG A 249 -27.51 -5.22 2.47
CA ARG A 249 -27.87 -6.43 3.25
C ARG A 249 -27.28 -6.35 4.65
N CYS A 250 -25.96 -6.26 4.76
CA CYS A 250 -25.30 -6.30 6.07
C CYS A 250 -25.69 -5.12 6.99
N LEU A 251 -25.88 -3.90 6.47
CA LEU A 251 -26.35 -2.75 7.28
C LEU A 251 -27.79 -2.85 7.81
N VAL A 252 -28.61 -3.75 7.27
CA VAL A 252 -29.99 -4.01 7.75
C VAL A 252 -30.03 -5.28 8.60
N SER A 253 -28.92 -6.01 8.64
CA SER A 253 -28.80 -7.36 9.19
C SER A 253 -27.70 -7.45 10.23
N ASP A 254 -27.58 -6.44 11.09
CA ASP A 254 -26.71 -6.43 12.29
C ASP A 254 -27.01 -7.58 13.28
N SER A 255 -28.06 -8.37 13.03
CA SER A 255 -28.46 -9.58 13.77
C SER A 255 -28.36 -10.89 12.97
N LEU A 256 -27.90 -10.87 11.71
CA LEU A 256 -27.81 -12.06 10.85
C LEU A 256 -26.36 -12.40 10.51
N SER A 257 -25.78 -13.32 11.28
CA SER A 257 -24.49 -13.95 10.95
C SER A 257 -24.54 -14.52 9.52
N GLY A 258 -23.46 -14.33 8.76
CA GLY A 258 -23.38 -14.74 7.35
C GLY A 258 -23.97 -13.77 6.32
N CYS A 259 -24.30 -12.52 6.70
CA CYS A 259 -24.95 -11.53 5.82
C CYS A 259 -24.26 -11.31 4.46
N ALA A 260 -22.94 -11.52 4.37
CA ALA A 260 -22.16 -11.38 3.14
C ALA A 260 -22.11 -12.69 2.32
N ASN A 261 -21.98 -13.83 3.00
CA ASN A 261 -21.68 -15.15 2.43
C ASN A 261 -22.93 -15.91 1.96
N MET A 262 -23.58 -15.39 0.91
CA MET A 262 -24.84 -15.95 0.39
C MET A 262 -24.77 -17.39 -0.14
N GLN A 263 -23.56 -17.92 -0.36
CA GLN A 263 -23.34 -19.26 -0.90
C GLN A 263 -22.88 -20.28 0.16
N ASN A 264 -22.68 -19.84 1.41
CA ASN A 264 -22.08 -20.64 2.49
C ASN A 264 -20.70 -21.23 2.13
N GLU A 265 -19.88 -20.47 1.39
CA GLU A 265 -18.49 -20.86 1.09
C GLU A 265 -17.67 -20.92 2.38
N LYS A 266 -16.85 -21.95 2.54
CA LYS A 266 -15.97 -22.07 3.72
C LYS A 266 -14.70 -21.26 3.54
N VAL A 267 -14.45 -20.33 4.46
CA VAL A 267 -13.33 -19.37 4.42
C VAL A 267 -12.34 -19.69 5.53
N PHE A 268 -11.08 -19.91 5.16
CA PHE A 268 -9.95 -20.02 6.09
C PHE A 268 -9.22 -18.68 6.14
N ILE A 269 -9.21 -18.01 7.30
CA ILE A 269 -8.47 -16.76 7.51
C ILE A 269 -7.08 -17.11 8.06
N ALA A 270 -6.02 -16.62 7.42
CA ALA A 270 -4.63 -16.84 7.81
C ALA A 270 -3.93 -15.52 8.13
N VAL A 271 -3.32 -15.44 9.32
CA VAL A 271 -2.62 -14.23 9.80
C VAL A 271 -1.26 -14.63 10.36
N SER A 272 -0.21 -13.92 9.94
CA SER A 272 1.09 -13.92 10.61
C SER A 272 1.25 -12.56 11.31
N LEU A 273 1.45 -12.55 12.62
CA LEU A 273 1.39 -11.34 13.45
C LEU A 273 2.69 -11.08 14.22
N PHE A 274 2.99 -9.80 14.43
CA PHE A 274 3.94 -9.30 15.42
C PHE A 274 3.36 -8.00 16.01
N ASP A 275 3.02 -8.02 17.29
CA ASP A 275 2.31 -6.97 18.00
C ASP A 275 2.92 -6.74 19.39
N PRO A 276 4.15 -6.19 19.48
CA PRO A 276 4.90 -6.07 20.74
C PRO A 276 4.21 -5.18 21.80
N GLU A 277 3.25 -4.37 21.38
CA GLU A 277 2.50 -3.46 22.24
C GLU A 277 1.06 -3.92 22.52
N GLY A 278 0.64 -5.07 21.97
CA GLY A 278 -0.74 -5.58 22.07
C GLY A 278 -1.80 -4.68 21.42
N LYS A 279 -1.40 -3.76 20.53
CA LYS A 279 -2.26 -2.70 19.96
C LYS A 279 -3.05 -3.14 18.73
N ILE A 280 -2.63 -4.23 18.08
CA ILE A 280 -3.31 -4.83 16.92
C ILE A 280 -4.35 -5.82 17.44
N ALA A 281 -3.94 -6.77 18.29
CA ALA A 281 -4.79 -7.79 18.90
C ALA A 281 -5.76 -7.23 19.96
N GLY A 282 -5.36 -6.18 20.70
CA GLY A 282 -6.27 -5.43 21.59
C GLY A 282 -7.04 -4.30 20.90
N GLY A 283 -6.90 -4.13 19.58
CA GLY A 283 -7.24 -2.89 18.87
C GLY A 283 -8.49 -2.93 17.99
N GLU A 284 -8.52 -1.97 17.05
CA GLU A 284 -9.56 -1.86 16.01
C GLU A 284 -9.42 -2.96 14.95
N TRP A 285 -8.20 -3.42 14.66
CA TRP A 285 -7.96 -4.56 13.77
C TRP A 285 -8.67 -5.82 14.26
N ALA A 286 -8.50 -6.17 15.54
CA ALA A 286 -9.15 -7.33 16.15
C ALA A 286 -10.68 -7.25 16.09
N LYS A 287 -11.26 -6.08 16.35
CA LYS A 287 -12.71 -5.85 16.21
C LYS A 287 -13.17 -6.07 14.77
N ASN A 288 -12.42 -5.57 13.80
CA ASN A 288 -12.73 -5.76 12.38
C ASN A 288 -12.61 -7.24 11.95
N VAL A 289 -11.76 -8.04 12.60
CA VAL A 289 -11.70 -9.50 12.39
C VAL A 289 -12.95 -10.19 12.96
N LEU A 290 -13.41 -9.82 14.16
CA LEU A 290 -14.66 -10.37 14.74
C LEU A 290 -15.89 -9.99 13.91
N ASP A 291 -16.01 -8.72 13.51
CA ASP A 291 -17.08 -8.23 12.63
C ASP A 291 -17.05 -8.97 11.29
N LEU A 292 -15.87 -9.21 10.72
CA LEU A 292 -15.73 -9.99 9.49
C LEU A 292 -16.21 -11.43 9.67
N ILE A 293 -15.80 -12.13 10.74
CA ILE A 293 -16.25 -13.50 11.04
C ILE A 293 -17.79 -13.54 11.11
N HIS A 294 -18.42 -12.56 11.76
CA HIS A 294 -19.87 -12.46 11.82
C HIS A 294 -20.49 -12.20 10.42
N MET A 295 -19.90 -11.34 9.59
CA MET A 295 -20.36 -11.12 8.20
C MET A 295 -20.21 -12.37 7.31
N LEU A 296 -19.17 -13.19 7.52
CA LEU A 296 -18.91 -14.43 6.78
C LEU A 296 -19.74 -15.63 7.26
N GLY A 297 -20.18 -15.59 8.51
CA GLY A 297 -20.87 -16.69 9.19
C GLY A 297 -19.87 -17.52 10.00
N GLU A 298 -20.19 -17.71 11.29
CA GLU A 298 -19.29 -18.34 12.27
C GLU A 298 -18.98 -19.80 11.93
N ASP A 299 -19.99 -20.58 11.49
CA ASP A 299 -19.85 -21.98 11.03
C ASP A 299 -19.10 -22.13 9.68
N ASN A 300 -18.99 -21.04 8.93
CA ASN A 300 -18.34 -21.00 7.62
C ASN A 300 -16.91 -20.45 7.70
N THR A 301 -16.44 -20.03 8.88
CA THR A 301 -15.14 -19.39 9.04
C THR A 301 -14.22 -20.24 9.92
N PHE A 302 -12.93 -20.31 9.55
CA PHE A 302 -11.87 -20.78 10.43
C PHE A 302 -10.81 -19.69 10.57
N LEU A 303 -10.39 -19.34 11.78
CA LEU A 303 -9.35 -18.34 12.01
C LEU A 303 -8.02 -18.98 12.45
N SER A 304 -6.96 -18.77 11.67
CA SER A 304 -5.60 -19.16 11.99
C SER A 304 -4.75 -17.91 12.21
N ILE A 305 -4.24 -17.74 13.44
CA ILE A 305 -3.26 -16.69 13.75
C ILE A 305 -2.01 -17.37 14.29
N TYR A 306 -0.88 -17.08 13.64
CA TYR A 306 0.44 -17.38 14.15
C TYR A 306 1.13 -16.05 14.51
N GLU A 307 1.30 -15.81 15.80
CA GLU A 307 2.06 -14.68 16.33
C GLU A 307 3.48 -15.14 16.69
N ASN A 308 4.48 -14.35 16.33
CA ASN A 308 5.86 -14.60 16.73
C ASN A 308 6.55 -13.39 17.34
N ASP A 309 7.20 -13.61 18.49
CA ASP A 309 8.16 -12.69 19.12
C ASP A 309 7.54 -11.37 19.64
N SER A 310 6.23 -11.33 19.90
CA SER A 310 5.51 -10.15 20.44
C SER A 310 5.69 -9.89 21.95
N GLY A 311 6.42 -10.74 22.67
CA GLY A 311 6.58 -10.63 24.13
C GLY A 311 5.26 -10.70 24.93
N ASP A 312 5.35 -10.35 26.21
CA ASP A 312 4.25 -10.60 27.17
C ASP A 312 2.97 -9.79 26.88
N LEU A 313 3.11 -8.53 26.44
CA LEU A 313 1.97 -7.66 26.15
C LEU A 313 1.18 -8.11 24.91
N GLY A 314 1.88 -8.48 23.82
CA GLY A 314 1.25 -9.05 22.63
C GLY A 314 0.58 -10.38 22.93
N THR A 315 1.30 -11.28 23.63
CA THR A 315 0.76 -12.59 24.07
C THR A 315 -0.53 -12.43 24.89
N ALA A 316 -0.53 -11.50 25.86
CA ALA A 316 -1.70 -11.23 26.69
C ALA A 316 -2.88 -10.64 25.89
N ALA A 317 -2.61 -9.72 24.95
CA ALA A 317 -3.64 -9.16 24.08
C ALA A 317 -4.23 -10.21 23.13
N LEU A 318 -3.40 -11.11 22.59
CA LEU A 318 -3.85 -12.18 21.70
C LEU A 318 -4.67 -13.25 22.44
N GLU A 319 -4.29 -13.63 23.66
CA GLU A 319 -5.09 -14.56 24.49
C GLU A 319 -6.41 -13.92 24.97
N GLU A 320 -6.49 -12.59 25.14
CA GLU A 320 -7.77 -11.91 25.40
C GLU A 320 -8.65 -11.87 24.14
N PHE A 321 -8.07 -11.55 22.97
CA PHE A 321 -8.78 -11.59 21.69
C PHE A 321 -9.38 -12.98 21.43
N LYS A 322 -8.59 -14.04 21.62
CA LYS A 322 -8.96 -15.45 21.42
C LYS A 322 -10.21 -15.88 22.20
N LYS A 323 -10.44 -15.37 23.42
CA LYS A 323 -11.66 -15.64 24.21
C LYS A 323 -12.94 -15.16 23.53
N ASN A 324 -12.83 -14.16 22.66
CA ASN A 324 -13.93 -13.48 21.99
C ASN A 324 -14.14 -13.98 20.55
N VAL A 325 -13.35 -14.95 20.06
CA VAL A 325 -13.47 -15.49 18.69
C VAL A 325 -14.60 -16.53 18.63
N PRO A 326 -15.69 -16.27 17.88
CA PRO A 326 -16.88 -17.14 17.90
C PRO A 326 -16.75 -18.36 16.98
N CYS A 327 -15.86 -18.34 15.99
CA CYS A 327 -15.66 -19.44 15.04
C CYS A 327 -14.59 -20.44 15.51
N LYS A 328 -14.49 -21.59 14.82
CA LYS A 328 -13.35 -22.51 14.98
C LYS A 328 -12.05 -21.77 14.67
N HIS A 329 -11.01 -22.01 15.46
CA HIS A 329 -9.75 -21.29 15.31
C HIS A 329 -8.54 -22.07 15.83
N LYS A 330 -7.35 -21.68 15.35
CA LYS A 330 -6.07 -22.02 15.97
C LYS A 330 -5.26 -20.73 16.09
N ILE A 331 -5.16 -20.23 17.32
CA ILE A 331 -4.44 -19.00 17.65
C ILE A 331 -3.26 -19.41 18.53
N VAL A 332 -2.04 -19.10 18.07
CA VAL A 332 -0.77 -19.49 18.68
C VAL A 332 0.10 -18.25 18.80
N SER A 333 0.62 -18.00 20.01
CA SER A 333 1.74 -17.09 20.23
C SER A 333 2.98 -17.91 20.60
N GLU A 334 4.06 -17.70 19.85
CA GLU A 334 5.37 -18.29 20.12
C GLU A 334 6.39 -17.16 20.37
N GLY A 335 7.28 -17.37 21.35
CA GLY A 335 8.43 -16.49 21.56
C GLY A 335 9.46 -16.57 20.43
N GLN A 336 10.61 -15.91 20.60
CA GLN A 336 11.68 -15.92 19.60
C GLN A 336 12.02 -17.34 19.12
N VAL A 337 11.92 -17.58 17.81
CA VAL A 337 12.33 -18.85 17.21
C VAL A 337 13.85 -19.02 17.27
N ASP A 338 14.30 -20.28 17.30
CA ASP A 338 15.72 -20.58 17.13
C ASP A 338 16.15 -20.24 15.70
N TYR A 339 17.00 -19.23 15.52
CA TYR A 339 17.52 -18.87 14.20
C TYR A 339 18.43 -19.97 13.62
N ASN A 340 19.04 -20.83 14.44
CA ASN A 340 19.97 -21.87 13.98
C ASN A 340 19.30 -22.99 13.15
N VAL A 341 17.98 -23.17 13.24
CA VAL A 341 17.25 -24.15 12.40
C VAL A 341 16.94 -23.62 10.99
N PHE A 342 17.23 -22.34 10.71
CA PHE A 342 17.05 -21.76 9.38
C PHE A 342 18.33 -21.87 8.53
N PRO A 343 18.23 -21.94 7.19
CA PRO A 343 19.39 -21.99 6.32
C PRO A 343 20.06 -20.62 6.26
N HIS A 344 21.29 -20.55 6.75
CA HIS A 344 22.13 -19.37 6.62
C HIS A 344 22.84 -19.37 5.26
N VAL A 345 23.02 -18.19 4.68
CA VAL A 345 23.88 -18.01 3.50
C VAL A 345 25.25 -17.48 3.92
N THR A 346 26.28 -17.89 3.20
CA THR A 346 27.65 -17.38 3.39
C THR A 346 27.85 -16.10 2.58
N MET A 347 27.90 -14.96 3.26
CA MET A 347 28.20 -13.67 2.65
C MET A 347 29.66 -13.60 2.13
N PRO A 348 30.01 -12.67 1.22
CA PRO A 348 31.36 -12.59 0.66
C PRO A 348 32.46 -12.42 1.71
N ASP A 349 32.21 -11.64 2.77
CA ASP A 349 33.09 -11.48 3.93
C ASP A 349 33.34 -12.80 4.70
N GLY A 350 32.44 -13.77 4.56
CA GLY A 350 32.48 -15.08 5.20
C GLY A 350 31.56 -15.24 6.40
N THR A 351 30.79 -14.21 6.75
CA THR A 351 29.75 -14.33 7.77
C THR A 351 28.65 -15.28 7.29
N GLN A 352 28.12 -16.10 8.21
CA GLN A 352 26.86 -16.81 8.00
C GLN A 352 25.74 -15.87 8.42
N ARG A 353 24.73 -15.67 7.57
CA ARG A 353 23.62 -14.74 7.84
C ARG A 353 22.29 -15.36 7.41
N LEU A 354 21.27 -15.21 8.24
CA LEU A 354 19.90 -15.59 7.90
C LEU A 354 19.25 -14.55 6.96
N LYS A 355 18.71 -14.99 5.80
CA LYS A 355 17.89 -14.12 4.91
C LYS A 355 16.54 -13.80 5.55
N ARG A 356 16.10 -12.54 5.49
CA ARG A 356 14.80 -12.08 6.00
C ARG A 356 13.63 -12.86 5.41
N LEU A 357 13.68 -13.16 4.11
CA LEU A 357 12.63 -13.87 3.39
C LEU A 357 12.53 -15.35 3.80
N ALA A 358 13.62 -15.97 4.26
CA ALA A 358 13.59 -17.32 4.81
C ALA A 358 12.76 -17.37 6.10
N TYR A 359 13.00 -16.41 6.99
CA TYR A 359 12.22 -16.21 8.20
C TYR A 359 10.74 -15.90 7.88
N LEU A 360 10.46 -14.91 7.03
CA LEU A 360 9.07 -14.53 6.70
C LEU A 360 8.27 -15.67 6.04
N SER A 361 8.89 -16.46 5.16
CA SER A 361 8.24 -17.62 4.54
C SER A 361 7.78 -18.63 5.58
N GLU A 362 8.63 -18.96 6.56
CA GLU A 362 8.31 -19.89 7.65
C GLU A 362 7.17 -19.35 8.54
N MET A 363 7.21 -18.08 8.94
CA MET A 363 6.14 -17.50 9.78
C MET A 363 4.77 -17.57 9.09
N ARG A 364 4.71 -17.32 7.77
CA ARG A 364 3.48 -17.46 6.98
C ARG A 364 3.07 -18.93 6.79
N ASN A 365 4.02 -19.86 6.63
CA ASN A 365 3.72 -21.29 6.55
C ASN A 365 3.12 -21.82 7.86
N ARG A 366 3.60 -21.36 9.03
CA ARG A 366 3.03 -21.72 10.33
C ARG A 366 1.56 -21.33 10.48
N ALA A 367 1.15 -20.19 9.91
CA ALA A 367 -0.26 -19.79 9.82
C ALA A 367 -1.10 -20.70 8.90
N LEU A 368 -0.48 -21.45 7.98
CA LEU A 368 -1.15 -22.40 7.07
C LEU A 368 -1.18 -23.85 7.58
N TYR A 369 -0.34 -24.24 8.54
CA TYR A 369 -0.32 -25.60 9.09
C TYR A 369 -1.66 -26.18 9.58
N PRO A 370 -2.71 -25.39 9.95
CA PRO A 370 -4.03 -25.97 10.22
C PRO A 370 -4.75 -26.53 8.98
N LEU A 371 -4.40 -26.10 7.76
CA LEU A 371 -4.90 -26.69 6.50
C LEU A 371 -4.34 -28.08 6.20
N ASP A 372 -3.33 -28.52 6.96
CA ASP A 372 -2.70 -29.84 6.85
C ASP A 372 -3.28 -30.88 7.83
N GLN A 373 -4.33 -30.51 8.59
CA GLN A 373 -4.87 -31.33 9.68
C GLN A 373 -6.03 -32.23 9.24
N TYR A 374 -5.91 -33.52 9.54
CA TYR A 374 -7.01 -34.49 9.43
C TYR A 374 -7.70 -34.63 10.80
N ASP A 375 -8.97 -34.22 10.88
CA ASP A 375 -9.82 -34.47 12.06
C ASP A 375 -10.30 -35.92 12.04
N THR A 376 -10.17 -36.64 13.15
CA THR A 376 -10.58 -38.05 13.24
C THR A 376 -12.09 -38.25 13.19
N ASP A 377 -12.84 -37.25 13.65
CA ASP A 377 -14.27 -37.33 13.92
C ASP A 377 -15.05 -36.60 12.81
N ALA A 378 -14.51 -35.49 12.29
CA ALA A 378 -15.10 -34.70 11.21
C ALA A 378 -14.47 -34.96 9.82
N GLY A 379 -13.30 -35.61 9.73
CA GLY A 379 -12.55 -35.79 8.49
C GLY A 379 -11.85 -34.51 8.01
N ILE A 380 -11.58 -34.41 6.70
CA ILE A 380 -10.94 -33.23 6.12
C ILE A 380 -12.02 -32.19 5.82
N VAL A 381 -11.99 -31.06 6.52
CA VAL A 381 -12.86 -29.91 6.25
C VAL A 381 -12.37 -29.21 4.99
N LYS A 382 -13.05 -29.41 3.86
CA LYS A 382 -12.78 -28.67 2.63
C LYS A 382 -13.10 -27.17 2.84
N TYR A 383 -12.15 -26.30 2.55
CA TYR A 383 -12.36 -24.87 2.38
C TYR A 383 -12.55 -24.52 0.89
N ASP A 384 -13.28 -23.45 0.61
CA ASP A 384 -13.45 -22.93 -0.74
C ASP A 384 -12.53 -21.71 -0.97
N LYS A 385 -12.37 -20.86 0.05
CA LYS A 385 -11.52 -19.66 0.02
C LYS A 385 -10.51 -19.64 1.15
N ILE A 386 -9.33 -19.06 0.90
CA ILE A 386 -8.40 -18.60 1.92
C ILE A 386 -8.34 -17.08 1.87
N LEU A 387 -8.35 -16.42 3.03
CA LEU A 387 -8.13 -14.99 3.20
C LEU A 387 -6.88 -14.75 4.04
N PHE A 388 -5.84 -14.20 3.44
CA PHE A 388 -4.69 -13.69 4.17
C PHE A 388 -4.94 -12.27 4.64
N LEU A 389 -4.62 -11.99 5.90
CA LEU A 389 -4.61 -10.65 6.48
C LEU A 389 -3.20 -10.32 6.99
N ASN A 390 -2.69 -9.14 6.63
CA ASN A 390 -1.62 -8.50 7.37
C ASN A 390 -2.23 -7.72 8.57
N ASP A 391 -1.36 -7.08 9.36
CA ASP A 391 -1.64 -6.16 10.47
C ASP A 391 -2.24 -4.79 10.06
N ALA A 392 -2.57 -4.60 8.77
CA ALA A 392 -3.18 -3.37 8.27
C ALA A 392 -4.66 -3.22 8.67
N LEU A 393 -5.10 -2.01 9.02
CA LEU A 393 -6.51 -1.72 9.31
C LEU A 393 -7.34 -1.78 8.01
N PHE A 394 -8.29 -2.70 7.98
CA PHE A 394 -9.26 -2.92 6.89
C PHE A 394 -10.70 -2.62 7.36
N ALA A 395 -11.65 -2.49 6.43
CA ALA A 395 -13.08 -2.51 6.77
C ALA A 395 -13.65 -3.92 6.50
N PRO A 396 -14.44 -4.52 7.42
CA PRO A 396 -14.99 -5.87 7.25
C PRO A 396 -15.77 -6.07 5.93
N VAL A 397 -16.54 -5.04 5.54
CA VAL A 397 -17.29 -5.04 4.27
C VAL A 397 -16.39 -5.07 3.03
N ASP A 398 -15.19 -4.48 3.10
CA ASP A 398 -14.24 -4.47 1.98
C ASP A 398 -13.53 -5.82 1.84
N ALA A 399 -13.26 -6.52 2.95
CA ALA A 399 -12.81 -7.92 2.92
C ALA A 399 -13.88 -8.86 2.33
N ALA A 400 -15.15 -8.67 2.70
CA ALA A 400 -16.28 -9.39 2.10
C ALA A 400 -16.47 -9.08 0.60
N HIS A 401 -16.15 -7.85 0.17
CA HIS A 401 -16.08 -7.52 -1.25
C HIS A 401 -14.94 -8.24 -1.97
N LEU A 402 -13.74 -8.29 -1.37
CA LEU A 402 -12.59 -9.00 -1.93
C LEU A 402 -12.90 -10.48 -2.17
N LEU A 403 -13.49 -11.14 -1.15
CA LEU A 403 -13.88 -12.55 -1.18
C LEU A 403 -14.94 -12.88 -2.24
N PHE A 404 -16.07 -12.14 -2.24
CA PHE A 404 -17.29 -12.58 -2.93
C PHE A 404 -17.77 -11.67 -4.08
N ASN A 405 -17.11 -10.54 -4.35
CA ASN A 405 -17.56 -9.59 -5.38
C ASN A 405 -16.48 -9.22 -6.41
N THR A 406 -15.20 -9.49 -6.16
CA THR A 406 -14.13 -9.23 -7.15
C THR A 406 -14.37 -10.05 -8.42
N ASN A 407 -14.40 -9.37 -9.58
CA ASN A 407 -14.66 -10.00 -10.88
C ASN A 407 -15.96 -10.84 -10.88
N ALA A 408 -17.05 -10.26 -10.32
CA ALA A 408 -18.33 -10.95 -10.21
C ALA A 408 -18.94 -11.27 -11.59
N GLY A 409 -19.22 -12.55 -11.83
CA GLY A 409 -19.81 -13.06 -13.08
C GLY A 409 -21.33 -12.89 -13.14
N GLU A 410 -21.94 -13.33 -14.25
CA GLU A 410 -23.40 -13.32 -14.42
C GLU A 410 -24.13 -14.25 -13.43
N ASP A 411 -23.42 -15.27 -12.91
CA ASP A 411 -23.87 -16.15 -11.83
C ASP A 411 -23.86 -15.50 -10.44
N GLY A 412 -23.34 -14.28 -10.33
CA GLY A 412 -23.19 -13.55 -9.07
C GLY A 412 -22.09 -14.07 -8.16
N ARG A 413 -21.14 -14.87 -8.68
CA ARG A 413 -19.97 -15.39 -7.95
C ARG A 413 -18.71 -14.66 -8.39
N ALA A 414 -17.68 -14.67 -7.53
CA ALA A 414 -16.40 -14.04 -7.81
C ALA A 414 -15.46 -14.99 -8.58
N HIS A 415 -15.11 -14.61 -9.82
CA HIS A 415 -14.27 -15.42 -10.72
C HIS A 415 -12.81 -14.94 -10.68
N TYR A 416 -12.05 -15.45 -9.72
CA TYR A 416 -10.61 -15.19 -9.61
C TYR A 416 -9.87 -16.40 -9.04
N LEU A 417 -8.58 -16.51 -9.34
CA LEU A 417 -7.67 -17.41 -8.64
C LEU A 417 -7.20 -16.78 -7.32
N SER A 418 -6.71 -15.54 -7.42
CA SER A 418 -6.34 -14.69 -6.29
C SER A 418 -6.80 -13.24 -6.52
N ALA A 419 -7.24 -12.57 -5.47
CA ALA A 419 -7.67 -11.17 -5.46
C ALA A 419 -7.01 -10.44 -4.28
N CYS A 420 -6.28 -9.36 -4.55
CA CYS A 420 -5.59 -8.56 -3.53
C CYS A 420 -6.22 -7.17 -3.33
N SER A 421 -6.10 -6.62 -2.12
CA SER A 421 -6.33 -5.19 -1.88
C SER A 421 -5.13 -4.34 -2.30
N LEU A 422 -5.24 -3.03 -2.08
CA LEU A 422 -4.14 -2.06 -2.07
C LEU A 422 -3.86 -1.64 -0.61
N ASP A 423 -2.61 -1.31 -0.28
CA ASP A 423 -2.20 -0.87 1.06
C ASP A 423 -1.43 0.46 1.13
N TYR A 424 -1.57 1.13 2.27
CA TYR A 424 -0.96 2.43 2.56
C TYR A 424 -0.39 2.46 3.98
N ASP A 425 0.85 2.92 4.17
CA ASP A 425 1.40 3.17 5.51
C ASP A 425 1.13 4.60 5.98
N TRP A 426 2.09 5.52 5.87
CA TRP A 426 1.98 6.88 6.40
C TRP A 426 1.49 7.89 5.35
N ASN A 427 1.76 7.65 4.07
CA ASN A 427 1.40 8.55 2.98
C ASN A 427 0.21 7.98 2.18
N PRO A 428 -1.01 8.51 2.34
CA PRO A 428 -2.20 8.00 1.67
C PRO A 428 -2.26 8.29 0.16
N PHE A 429 -1.25 8.93 -0.44
CA PHE A 429 -1.09 9.03 -1.91
C PHE A 429 -0.17 7.97 -2.49
N LEU A 430 0.61 7.27 -1.66
CA LEU A 430 1.64 6.33 -2.09
C LEU A 430 1.22 4.90 -1.73
N GLU A 431 1.08 4.06 -2.75
CA GLU A 431 0.94 2.62 -2.58
C GLU A 431 2.16 2.06 -1.86
N TYR A 432 1.95 1.22 -0.84
CA TYR A 432 3.03 0.72 0.00
C TYR A 432 3.66 -0.56 -0.55
N ASP A 433 2.88 -1.60 -0.84
CA ASP A 433 3.38 -2.87 -1.37
C ASP A 433 3.67 -2.83 -2.88
N LEU A 434 4.82 -2.23 -3.20
CA LEU A 434 5.45 -2.37 -4.52
C LEU A 434 6.28 -3.66 -4.64
N TYR A 435 6.53 -4.36 -3.54
CA TYR A 435 7.50 -5.45 -3.50
C TYR A 435 6.91 -6.75 -4.04
N ALA A 436 5.69 -7.11 -3.62
CA ALA A 436 4.97 -8.25 -4.17
C ALA A 436 4.28 -7.95 -5.52
N GLN A 437 3.90 -6.70 -5.76
CA GLN A 437 3.06 -6.35 -6.91
C GLN A 437 3.82 -6.33 -8.25
N ARG A 438 3.26 -7.01 -9.25
CA ARG A 438 3.77 -7.06 -10.63
C ARG A 438 2.60 -6.95 -11.60
N ASP A 439 2.73 -6.16 -12.66
CA ASP A 439 1.65 -5.98 -13.65
C ASP A 439 1.31 -7.28 -14.40
N ALA A 440 0.30 -7.26 -15.28
CA ALA A 440 -0.17 -8.44 -16.01
C ALA A 440 0.91 -9.11 -16.88
N GLU A 441 2.01 -8.42 -17.19
CA GLU A 441 3.14 -8.92 -17.97
C GLU A 441 4.37 -9.16 -17.07
N GLY A 442 4.23 -9.06 -15.75
CA GLY A 442 5.31 -9.25 -14.78
C GLY A 442 6.27 -8.07 -14.63
N TYR A 443 5.96 -6.88 -15.19
CA TYR A 443 6.76 -5.69 -14.89
C TYR A 443 6.53 -5.25 -13.45
N SER A 444 7.54 -4.62 -12.83
CA SER A 444 7.37 -3.87 -11.60
C SER A 444 6.45 -2.65 -11.80
N ASN A 445 5.99 -2.09 -10.69
CA ASN A 445 5.21 -0.86 -10.70
C ASN A 445 6.03 0.34 -11.24
N GLY A 446 5.34 1.45 -11.54
CA GLY A 446 5.99 2.74 -11.69
C GLY A 446 6.32 3.34 -10.32
N ILE A 447 6.43 4.66 -10.27
CA ILE A 447 6.40 5.35 -8.98
C ILE A 447 5.04 5.11 -8.26
N PRO A 448 5.00 5.03 -6.91
CA PRO A 448 3.84 4.60 -6.12
C PRO A 448 2.58 5.51 -6.14
N ILE A 449 2.40 6.39 -7.13
CA ILE A 449 1.19 7.22 -7.27
C ILE A 449 0.22 6.64 -8.32
N PHE A 450 -1.07 6.92 -8.19
CA PHE A 450 -2.11 6.44 -9.11
C PHE A 450 -1.81 6.82 -10.57
N PRO A 451 -1.96 5.91 -11.56
CA PRO A 451 -2.54 4.56 -11.49
C PRO A 451 -1.52 3.43 -11.30
N TYR A 452 -0.48 3.63 -10.48
CA TYR A 452 0.53 2.69 -9.95
C TYR A 452 1.34 1.90 -11.01
N PHE A 453 0.68 1.19 -11.92
CA PHE A 453 1.25 0.50 -13.07
C PHE A 453 1.75 1.46 -14.16
N THR A 454 2.74 1.01 -14.92
CA THR A 454 3.35 1.78 -16.01
C THR A 454 2.60 1.63 -17.34
N ASN A 455 2.98 2.40 -18.35
CA ASN A 455 2.48 2.25 -19.73
C ASN A 455 3.36 1.29 -20.57
N LYS A 456 4.20 0.48 -19.93
CA LYS A 456 5.07 -0.52 -20.58
C LYS A 456 4.23 -1.72 -21.08
N GLY A 457 4.75 -2.44 -22.07
CA GLY A 457 4.09 -3.61 -22.65
C GLY A 457 2.77 -3.26 -23.32
N GLN A 458 1.77 -4.11 -23.11
CA GLN A 458 0.37 -3.87 -23.45
C GLN A 458 -0.32 -2.91 -22.46
N ALA A 459 0.27 -2.67 -21.28
CA ALA A 459 -0.25 -1.81 -20.22
C ALA A 459 -1.67 -2.19 -19.74
N ALA A 460 -1.98 -3.49 -19.73
CA ALA A 460 -3.31 -4.02 -19.41
C ALA A 460 -3.79 -3.59 -18.01
N SER A 461 -2.96 -3.78 -16.99
CA SER A 461 -3.23 -3.38 -15.59
C SER A 461 -3.49 -1.88 -15.46
N ARG A 462 -2.68 -1.04 -16.12
CA ARG A 462 -2.84 0.42 -16.10
C ARG A 462 -4.16 0.86 -16.75
N LYS A 463 -4.51 0.27 -17.90
CA LYS A 463 -5.77 0.56 -18.61
C LYS A 463 -6.97 0.18 -17.75
N ALA A 464 -6.96 -1.03 -17.19
CA ALA A 464 -7.99 -1.53 -16.28
C ALA A 464 -8.18 -0.60 -15.06
N MET A 465 -7.10 -0.23 -14.38
CA MET A 465 -7.13 0.68 -13.24
C MET A 465 -7.68 2.09 -13.59
N ILE A 466 -7.28 2.67 -14.73
CA ILE A 466 -7.84 3.95 -15.19
C ILE A 466 -9.34 3.84 -15.49
N SER A 467 -9.78 2.69 -16.02
CA SER A 467 -11.19 2.41 -16.31
C SER A 467 -12.05 2.07 -15.08
N GLN A 468 -11.46 2.00 -13.89
CA GLN A 468 -12.12 1.72 -12.60
C GLN A 468 -12.72 0.31 -12.47
N THR A 469 -12.09 -0.71 -13.07
CA THR A 469 -12.44 -2.11 -12.80
C THR A 469 -12.04 -2.51 -11.39
N ASP A 470 -12.89 -3.31 -10.75
CA ASP A 470 -12.62 -4.07 -9.52
C ASP A 470 -11.70 -5.27 -9.77
N ALA A 471 -11.59 -5.72 -11.03
CA ALA A 471 -10.63 -6.71 -11.48
C ALA A 471 -9.53 -6.02 -12.32
N VAL A 472 -8.42 -5.62 -11.68
CA VAL A 472 -7.24 -5.13 -12.40
C VAL A 472 -6.25 -6.30 -12.56
N PRO A 473 -6.03 -6.83 -13.79
CA PRO A 473 -5.22 -8.03 -13.99
C PRO A 473 -3.77 -7.75 -13.64
N VAL A 474 -3.14 -8.69 -12.95
CA VAL A 474 -1.74 -8.64 -12.49
C VAL A 474 -1.11 -10.03 -12.58
N LYS A 475 0.21 -10.12 -12.56
CA LYS A 475 0.91 -11.40 -12.42
C LYS A 475 1.18 -11.75 -10.94
N SER A 476 1.18 -10.75 -10.05
CA SER A 476 1.29 -10.91 -8.60
C SER A 476 0.84 -9.64 -7.86
N CYS A 477 0.39 -9.79 -6.62
CA CYS A 477 0.04 -8.73 -5.68
C CYS A 477 0.01 -9.28 -4.23
N TRP A 478 0.01 -8.40 -3.22
CA TRP A 478 -0.37 -8.77 -1.85
C TRP A 478 -1.16 -7.64 -1.16
N GLY A 479 -0.61 -6.42 -1.11
CA GLY A 479 -1.35 -5.19 -0.79
C GLY A 479 -2.15 -5.24 0.51
N GLY A 480 -1.60 -5.89 1.54
CA GLY A 480 -2.16 -5.97 2.90
C GLY A 480 -3.24 -7.04 3.15
N MET A 481 -3.95 -7.52 2.12
CA MET A 481 -4.99 -8.56 2.26
C MET A 481 -5.23 -9.27 0.91
N VAL A 482 -5.28 -10.62 0.92
CA VAL A 482 -5.44 -11.45 -0.29
C VAL A 482 -6.47 -12.54 -0.07
N ALA A 483 -7.48 -12.60 -0.93
CA ALA A 483 -8.42 -13.72 -1.03
C ALA A 483 -8.01 -14.66 -2.19
N MET A 484 -8.08 -15.97 -2.01
CA MET A 484 -7.72 -16.94 -3.06
C MET A 484 -8.48 -18.27 -2.96
N GLN A 485 -8.44 -19.07 -4.03
CA GLN A 485 -9.04 -20.40 -4.08
C GLN A 485 -8.28 -21.39 -3.18
N ALA A 486 -8.95 -21.95 -2.18
CA ALA A 486 -8.30 -22.78 -1.17
C ALA A 486 -7.70 -24.09 -1.72
N LYS A 487 -8.28 -24.63 -2.80
CA LYS A 487 -7.93 -25.95 -3.39
C LYS A 487 -6.47 -26.13 -3.79
N TYR A 488 -5.72 -25.06 -4.01
CA TYR A 488 -4.30 -25.12 -4.40
C TYR A 488 -3.33 -25.07 -3.20
N VAL A 489 -3.82 -24.66 -2.03
CA VAL A 489 -3.02 -24.41 -0.81
C VAL A 489 -3.39 -25.39 0.32
N GLN A 490 -4.60 -25.94 0.30
CA GLN A 490 -5.07 -26.93 1.26
C GLN A 490 -4.54 -28.35 0.95
N ASN A 491 -4.14 -29.09 1.98
CA ASN A 491 -3.93 -30.53 1.84
C ASN A 491 -5.27 -31.27 1.92
N MET A 492 -5.59 -32.05 0.89
CA MET A 492 -6.81 -32.88 0.82
C MET A 492 -6.54 -34.37 1.08
N ASP A 493 -5.29 -34.75 1.37
CA ASP A 493 -4.91 -36.12 1.71
C ASP A 493 -4.90 -36.37 3.23
N LYS A 494 -5.13 -37.62 3.63
CA LYS A 494 -5.06 -38.05 5.05
C LYS A 494 -3.65 -38.03 5.65
N LYS A 495 -2.63 -37.79 4.83
CA LYS A 495 -1.23 -37.74 5.19
C LYS A 495 -0.63 -36.46 4.62
N LEU A 496 0.41 -35.97 5.26
CA LEU A 496 1.25 -34.91 4.69
C LEU A 496 1.99 -35.46 3.45
N PRO A 497 2.29 -34.61 2.45
CA PRO A 497 3.06 -35.02 1.26
C PRO A 497 4.40 -35.70 1.62
N THR A 498 5.05 -35.20 2.67
CA THR A 498 6.31 -35.68 3.22
C THR A 498 6.23 -35.75 4.75
N LYS A 499 7.12 -36.51 5.40
CA LYS A 499 7.13 -36.62 6.88
C LYS A 499 7.58 -35.32 7.55
N ASP A 500 8.41 -34.56 6.85
CA ASP A 500 9.04 -33.31 7.24
C ASP A 500 8.37 -32.07 6.61
N TRP A 501 7.13 -32.21 6.11
CA TRP A 501 6.36 -31.14 5.43
C TRP A 501 6.27 -29.82 6.22
N GLN A 502 6.25 -29.90 7.55
CA GLN A 502 6.16 -28.74 8.46
C GLN A 502 7.50 -28.44 9.16
N ALA A 503 8.62 -29.01 8.67
CA ALA A 503 9.94 -28.69 9.17
C ALA A 503 10.42 -27.35 8.58
N VAL A 504 11.14 -26.58 9.40
CA VAL A 504 11.78 -25.35 8.95
C VAL A 504 12.67 -25.67 7.74
N ALA A 505 12.57 -24.81 6.72
CA ALA A 505 13.28 -24.94 5.44
C ALA A 505 12.85 -26.08 4.50
N HIS A 506 11.78 -26.83 4.78
CA HIS A 506 11.32 -27.90 3.87
C HIS A 506 11.00 -27.38 2.45
N HIS A 507 10.46 -26.16 2.34
CA HIS A 507 10.06 -25.54 1.06
C HIS A 507 11.18 -24.74 0.37
N VAL A 508 12.45 -24.94 0.75
CA VAL A 508 13.57 -24.22 0.13
C VAL A 508 13.97 -24.85 -1.20
N ILE A 509 13.91 -24.07 -2.27
CA ILE A 509 14.33 -24.51 -3.60
C ILE A 509 15.86 -24.49 -3.69
N ASN A 510 16.45 -25.53 -4.28
CA ASN A 510 17.83 -25.53 -4.72
C ASN A 510 17.93 -24.84 -6.11
N PRO A 511 18.64 -23.69 -6.26
CA PRO A 511 18.72 -22.98 -7.54
C PRO A 511 19.34 -23.76 -8.69
N ASP A 512 20.25 -24.70 -8.40
CA ASP A 512 20.91 -25.54 -9.40
C ASP A 512 20.06 -26.76 -9.80
N HIS A 513 19.17 -27.19 -8.91
CA HIS A 513 18.30 -28.36 -9.10
C HIS A 513 16.87 -28.04 -8.64
N PRO A 514 16.17 -27.13 -9.33
CA PRO A 514 14.83 -26.73 -8.92
C PRO A 514 13.80 -27.83 -9.17
N HIS A 515 12.75 -27.83 -8.36
CA HIS A 515 11.55 -28.63 -8.56
C HIS A 515 10.41 -27.73 -9.03
N ASN A 516 9.44 -28.30 -9.74
CA ASN A 516 8.24 -27.59 -10.17
C ASN A 516 7.35 -27.22 -8.97
N ALA A 517 6.57 -26.15 -9.10
CA ALA A 517 5.50 -25.85 -8.16
C ALA A 517 4.50 -27.03 -8.04
N THR A 518 4.08 -27.38 -6.82
CA THR A 518 3.13 -28.48 -6.58
C THR A 518 2.14 -28.11 -5.48
N THR A 519 0.93 -28.68 -5.55
CA THR A 519 -0.07 -28.57 -4.48
C THR A 519 0.26 -29.56 -3.35
N PRO A 520 0.13 -29.16 -2.07
CA PRO A 520 -0.36 -27.88 -1.57
C PRO A 520 0.74 -26.80 -1.59
N VAL A 521 0.47 -25.63 -2.17
CA VAL A 521 1.46 -24.54 -2.28
C VAL A 521 1.81 -23.94 -0.92
N ARG A 522 3.09 -23.62 -0.71
CA ARG A 522 3.67 -23.08 0.53
C ARG A 522 4.63 -21.94 0.22
N PHE A 523 4.84 -21.05 1.19
CA PHE A 523 5.76 -19.92 1.03
C PHE A 523 7.20 -20.41 0.98
N ARG A 524 7.97 -19.76 0.10
CA ARG A 524 9.39 -20.02 -0.14
C ARG A 524 10.12 -18.71 -0.45
N TYR A 525 11.44 -18.79 -0.51
CA TYR A 525 12.32 -17.67 -0.87
C TYR A 525 13.39 -18.13 -1.87
N GLU A 526 14.01 -17.16 -2.55
CA GLU A 526 15.21 -17.40 -3.38
C GLU A 526 16.46 -17.40 -2.49
N PRO A 527 17.25 -18.49 -2.41
CA PRO A 527 18.39 -18.56 -1.49
C PRO A 527 19.70 -17.96 -2.04
N GLU A 528 19.71 -17.49 -3.28
CA GLU A 528 20.88 -16.87 -3.91
C GLU A 528 21.38 -15.62 -3.18
N VAL A 529 22.69 -15.36 -3.26
CA VAL A 529 23.30 -14.15 -2.67
C VAL A 529 23.14 -12.99 -3.65
N TYR A 530 22.72 -11.83 -3.13
CA TYR A 530 22.38 -10.64 -3.92
C TYR A 530 21.26 -10.88 -4.95
N PHE A 531 20.36 -11.82 -4.69
CA PHE A 531 19.11 -11.99 -5.41
C PHE A 531 18.01 -12.33 -4.42
N ASP A 532 16.98 -11.50 -4.38
CA ASP A 532 15.83 -11.62 -3.48
C ASP A 532 14.55 -11.53 -4.29
N ALA A 533 13.48 -12.13 -3.78
CA ALA A 533 12.15 -12.08 -4.37
C ALA A 533 11.11 -12.19 -3.25
N CYS A 534 10.11 -11.32 -3.25
CA CYS A 534 9.06 -11.33 -2.23
C CYS A 534 8.41 -12.72 -2.11
N GLU A 535 8.33 -13.25 -0.89
CA GLU A 535 7.76 -14.56 -0.58
C GLU A 535 6.28 -14.63 -1.01
N CYS A 536 5.54 -13.52 -0.88
CA CYS A 536 4.17 -13.40 -1.37
C CYS A 536 4.08 -13.47 -2.90
N CYS A 537 5.04 -12.89 -3.61
CA CYS A 537 5.07 -12.92 -5.07
C CYS A 537 5.40 -14.31 -5.61
N LEU A 538 6.36 -15.00 -4.98
CA LEU A 538 6.66 -16.40 -5.30
C LEU A 538 5.46 -17.31 -5.00
N PHE A 539 4.79 -17.12 -3.86
CA PHE A 539 3.59 -17.87 -3.50
C PHE A 539 2.46 -17.71 -4.52
N LEU A 540 2.15 -16.47 -4.96
CA LEU A 540 1.14 -16.26 -6.00
C LEU A 540 1.57 -16.81 -7.37
N ALA A 541 2.85 -16.73 -7.71
CA ALA A 541 3.37 -17.36 -8.93
C ALA A 541 3.15 -18.89 -8.88
N ASP A 542 3.44 -19.54 -7.76
CA ASP A 542 3.29 -20.99 -7.59
C ASP A 542 1.82 -21.41 -7.62
N VAL A 543 0.93 -20.67 -6.93
CA VAL A 543 -0.54 -20.87 -7.00
C VAL A 543 -1.05 -20.72 -8.44
N THR A 544 -0.50 -19.80 -9.23
CA THR A 544 -0.86 -19.61 -10.65
C THR A 544 -0.39 -20.80 -11.49
N SER A 545 0.86 -21.23 -11.35
CA SER A 545 1.40 -22.35 -12.13
C SER A 545 0.65 -23.66 -11.88
N VAL A 546 0.33 -24.01 -10.62
CA VAL A 546 -0.45 -25.22 -10.34
C VAL A 546 -1.92 -25.12 -10.79
N ALA A 547 -2.48 -23.91 -10.91
CA ALA A 547 -3.81 -23.69 -11.45
C ALA A 547 -3.86 -23.82 -12.98
N ASP A 548 -2.84 -23.31 -13.67
CA ASP A 548 -2.67 -23.47 -15.11
C ASP A 548 -2.46 -24.95 -15.47
N GLU A 549 -1.62 -25.68 -14.74
CA GLU A 549 -1.42 -27.13 -14.91
C GLU A 549 -2.69 -27.95 -14.63
N ALA A 550 -3.54 -27.50 -13.69
CA ALA A 550 -4.83 -28.12 -13.39
C ALA A 550 -5.92 -27.86 -14.46
N GLY A 551 -5.62 -27.08 -15.50
CA GLY A 551 -6.55 -26.78 -16.59
C GLY A 551 -7.60 -25.72 -16.25
N GLU A 552 -7.31 -24.82 -15.31
CA GLU A 552 -8.20 -23.73 -14.88
C GLU A 552 -7.64 -22.31 -15.18
N PRO A 553 -7.07 -22.05 -16.39
CA PRO A 553 -6.37 -20.79 -16.71
C PRO A 553 -7.29 -19.57 -16.81
N ASP A 554 -8.61 -19.76 -16.88
CA ASP A 554 -9.59 -18.68 -16.98
C ASP A 554 -9.77 -17.90 -15.66
N MET A 555 -9.26 -18.43 -14.54
CA MET A 555 -9.23 -17.74 -13.25
C MET A 555 -7.95 -16.92 -13.08
N GLY A 556 -8.02 -15.62 -13.38
CA GLY A 556 -6.88 -14.71 -13.26
C GLY A 556 -6.54 -14.26 -11.82
N VAL A 557 -5.36 -13.64 -11.68
CA VAL A 557 -4.96 -12.88 -10.48
C VAL A 557 -5.31 -11.40 -10.67
N PHE A 558 -5.96 -10.79 -9.67
CA PHE A 558 -6.43 -9.41 -9.74
C PHE A 558 -6.05 -8.58 -8.52
N VAL A 559 -5.80 -7.29 -8.73
CA VAL A 559 -5.88 -6.27 -7.69
C VAL A 559 -7.28 -5.65 -7.74
N ASN A 560 -7.88 -5.38 -6.57
CA ASN A 560 -9.19 -4.76 -6.44
C ASN A 560 -9.10 -3.37 -5.77
N PRO A 561 -8.97 -2.26 -6.53
CA PRO A 561 -8.73 -0.95 -5.94
C PRO A 561 -9.92 -0.32 -5.22
N TYR A 562 -11.11 -0.95 -5.21
CA TYR A 562 -12.17 -0.60 -4.27
C TYR A 562 -11.78 -0.97 -2.83
N VAL A 563 -11.10 -2.11 -2.66
CA VAL A 563 -10.65 -2.65 -1.38
C VAL A 563 -9.29 -2.05 -1.03
N ARG A 564 -9.24 -1.25 0.04
CA ARG A 564 -8.01 -0.55 0.48
C ARG A 564 -7.84 -0.66 1.99
N VAL A 565 -6.63 -0.99 2.42
CA VAL A 565 -6.25 -1.16 3.83
C VAL A 565 -5.13 -0.19 4.20
N ALA A 566 -4.93 0.11 5.48
CA ALA A 566 -3.83 0.98 5.88
C ALA A 566 -3.25 0.65 7.25
N TYR A 567 -1.93 0.68 7.36
CA TYR A 567 -1.20 0.42 8.60
C TYR A 567 -1.38 1.53 9.66
N ARG A 568 -1.91 2.70 9.25
CA ARG A 568 -2.20 3.82 10.18
C ARG A 568 -3.64 4.32 10.05
N LYS A 569 -4.30 4.48 11.20
CA LYS A 569 -5.67 4.99 11.32
C LYS A 569 -5.87 6.38 10.69
N ARG A 570 -4.86 7.27 10.72
CA ARG A 570 -4.90 8.57 10.02
C ARG A 570 -4.95 8.39 8.51
N THR A 571 -4.10 7.53 7.96
CA THR A 571 -4.02 7.19 6.53
C THR A 571 -5.33 6.58 6.06
N GLN A 572 -5.86 5.58 6.79
CA GLN A 572 -7.15 4.93 6.49
C GLN A 572 -8.32 5.93 6.39
N ARG A 573 -8.33 6.98 7.24
CA ARG A 573 -9.34 8.05 7.20
C ARG A 573 -9.16 8.99 6.00
N LEU A 574 -7.92 9.31 5.64
CA LEU A 574 -7.58 10.23 4.54
C LEU A 574 -7.73 9.59 3.15
N GLU A 575 -7.53 8.28 3.04
CA GLU A 575 -7.75 7.43 1.85
C GLU A 575 -9.05 7.83 1.12
N ARG A 576 -10.17 7.84 1.85
CA ARG A 576 -11.52 8.18 1.33
C ARG A 576 -11.60 9.56 0.68
N VAL A 577 -10.81 10.53 1.16
CA VAL A 577 -10.72 11.87 0.56
C VAL A 577 -9.86 11.80 -0.71
N ILE A 578 -8.75 11.08 -0.66
CA ILE A 578 -7.74 11.02 -1.73
C ILE A 578 -8.22 10.31 -2.98
N ARG A 579 -9.14 9.34 -2.86
CA ARG A 579 -9.91 8.79 -3.99
C ARG A 579 -10.46 9.85 -4.94
N HIS A 580 -10.84 11.03 -4.43
CA HIS A 580 -11.33 12.12 -5.27
C HIS A 580 -10.20 12.78 -6.08
N TRP A 581 -9.00 12.89 -5.51
CA TRP A 581 -7.88 13.67 -6.06
C TRP A 581 -6.85 12.82 -6.83
N GLU A 582 -6.69 11.53 -6.52
CA GLU A 582 -5.63 10.66 -7.04
C GLU A 582 -5.58 10.59 -8.57
N ARG A 583 -6.73 10.74 -9.25
CA ARG A 583 -6.79 10.73 -10.72
C ARG A 583 -6.02 11.87 -11.39
N LEU A 584 -5.76 12.97 -10.67
CA LEU A 584 -4.88 14.05 -11.13
C LEU A 584 -3.42 13.59 -11.28
N MET A 585 -3.04 12.52 -10.57
CA MET A 585 -1.70 11.92 -10.59
C MET A 585 -1.42 11.07 -11.83
N ALA A 586 -2.42 10.73 -12.64
CA ALA A 586 -2.22 9.85 -13.78
C ALA A 586 -1.29 10.42 -14.88
N LEU A 587 -1.33 11.73 -15.12
CA LEU A 587 -0.40 12.40 -16.05
C LEU A 587 1.00 12.63 -15.42
N PRO A 588 1.12 13.12 -14.17
CA PRO A 588 2.39 13.18 -13.46
C PRO A 588 3.10 11.83 -13.36
N GLN A 589 2.35 10.76 -13.03
CA GLN A 589 2.87 9.40 -12.93
C GLN A 589 3.50 8.94 -14.24
N GLU A 590 2.81 9.13 -15.37
CA GLU A 590 3.32 8.75 -16.68
C GLU A 590 4.60 9.52 -17.05
N ILE A 591 4.63 10.82 -16.74
CA ILE A 591 5.77 11.68 -17.05
C ILE A 591 6.98 11.34 -16.18
N ILE A 592 6.81 11.18 -14.87
CA ILE A 592 7.92 10.83 -13.97
C ILE A 592 8.40 9.42 -14.26
N THR A 593 7.50 8.43 -14.42
CA THR A 593 7.84 7.04 -14.80
C THR A 593 8.73 7.02 -16.05
N TYR A 594 8.37 7.80 -17.09
CA TYR A 594 9.17 7.93 -18.31
C TYR A 594 10.56 8.52 -18.06
N PHE A 595 10.67 9.64 -17.32
CA PHE A 595 11.96 10.29 -17.08
C PHE A 595 12.86 9.51 -16.09
N SER A 596 12.27 8.84 -15.10
CA SER A 596 12.94 7.96 -14.15
C SER A 596 13.22 6.55 -14.69
N ARG A 597 12.84 6.25 -15.95
CA ARG A 597 13.06 4.96 -16.64
C ARG A 597 12.41 3.75 -15.96
N PHE A 598 11.31 3.94 -15.25
CA PHE A 598 10.47 2.85 -14.75
C PHE A 598 9.65 2.21 -15.90
N PRO A 599 9.26 0.91 -15.79
CA PRO A 599 9.49 -0.01 -14.67
C PRO A 599 10.95 -0.48 -14.60
N THR A 600 11.38 -0.91 -13.42
CA THR A 600 12.73 -1.45 -13.21
C THR A 600 12.96 -2.69 -14.11
N PRO A 601 14.04 -2.74 -14.92
CA PRO A 601 14.34 -3.92 -15.71
C PRO A 601 14.59 -5.16 -14.84
N ASN A 602 13.85 -6.24 -15.10
CA ASN A 602 14.18 -7.58 -14.60
C ASN A 602 14.56 -8.46 -15.81
N PRO A 603 15.86 -8.79 -15.99
CA PRO A 603 16.35 -9.71 -17.04
C PRO A 603 15.70 -11.10 -17.06
N HIS A 604 15.09 -11.52 -15.95
CA HIS A 604 14.46 -12.84 -15.80
C HIS A 604 12.91 -12.77 -15.76
N ARG A 605 12.31 -11.62 -16.10
CA ARG A 605 10.84 -11.42 -16.16
C ARG A 605 10.10 -12.43 -17.03
N GLU A 606 10.71 -12.78 -18.16
CA GLU A 606 10.15 -13.71 -19.16
C GLU A 606 10.61 -15.16 -18.94
N VAL A 607 11.24 -15.47 -17.80
CA VAL A 607 11.67 -16.83 -17.49
C VAL A 607 10.46 -17.68 -17.07
N VAL A 608 10.24 -18.75 -17.83
CA VAL A 608 9.24 -19.80 -17.58
C VAL A 608 9.89 -20.93 -16.77
N GLU A 609 9.12 -21.61 -15.94
CA GLU A 609 9.57 -22.80 -15.22
C GLU A 609 10.08 -23.88 -16.19
N GLY A 610 11.15 -24.59 -15.80
CA GLY A 610 11.74 -25.68 -16.58
C GLY A 610 12.59 -25.27 -17.79
N GLN A 611 12.50 -24.03 -18.28
CA GLN A 611 13.26 -23.59 -19.46
C GLN A 611 14.75 -23.38 -19.13
N ARG A 612 15.67 -23.63 -20.08
CA ARG A 612 17.08 -23.26 -19.91
C ARG A 612 17.26 -21.75 -20.12
N PHE A 613 17.97 -21.09 -19.19
CA PHE A 613 18.31 -19.67 -19.29
C PHE A 613 19.68 -19.38 -18.68
N MET A 614 20.25 -18.23 -19.04
CA MET A 614 21.47 -17.73 -18.41
C MET A 614 21.11 -16.90 -17.18
N GLU A 615 21.44 -17.40 -16.00
CA GLU A 615 21.34 -16.69 -14.74
C GLU A 615 22.67 -16.01 -14.41
N GLU A 616 22.64 -14.83 -13.80
CA GLU A 616 23.84 -14.20 -13.26
C GLU A 616 23.82 -14.29 -11.73
N ILE A 617 24.78 -15.03 -11.19
CA ILE A 617 24.93 -15.30 -9.75
C ILE A 617 26.19 -14.66 -9.19
N TYR A 618 26.23 -14.45 -7.88
CA TYR A 618 27.43 -14.00 -7.19
C TYR A 618 28.10 -15.17 -6.47
N GLN A 619 29.28 -15.58 -6.92
CA GLN A 619 30.03 -16.67 -6.31
C GLN A 619 31.19 -16.11 -5.46
N ARG A 620 31.22 -16.45 -4.16
CA ARG A 620 32.23 -15.96 -3.22
C ARG A 620 33.65 -16.26 -3.72
N ARG A 621 34.51 -15.23 -3.73
CA ARG A 621 35.89 -15.19 -4.30
C ARG A 621 36.01 -15.22 -5.83
N GLU A 622 34.97 -15.62 -6.57
CA GLU A 622 34.97 -15.59 -8.05
C GLU A 622 34.26 -14.35 -8.62
N GLY A 623 33.42 -13.67 -7.84
CA GLY A 623 32.67 -12.49 -8.27
C GLY A 623 31.38 -12.85 -9.02
N TRP A 624 30.93 -11.97 -9.92
CA TRP A 624 29.75 -12.23 -10.73
C TRP A 624 30.04 -13.22 -11.86
N LYS A 625 29.17 -14.23 -11.97
CA LYS A 625 29.32 -15.35 -12.90
C LYS A 625 28.01 -15.61 -13.61
N THR A 626 28.08 -15.76 -14.92
CA THR A 626 26.94 -16.16 -15.73
C THR A 626 26.93 -17.68 -15.84
N VAL A 627 25.84 -18.32 -15.43
CA VAL A 627 25.68 -19.79 -15.41
C VAL A 627 24.42 -20.18 -16.19
N GLU A 628 24.46 -21.31 -16.89
CA GLU A 628 23.26 -21.87 -17.51
C GLU A 628 22.49 -22.68 -16.47
N ARG A 629 21.22 -22.34 -16.25
CA ARG A 629 20.36 -22.97 -15.24
C ARG A 629 18.96 -23.26 -15.79
N THR A 630 18.22 -24.06 -15.03
CA THR A 630 16.80 -24.32 -15.26
C THR A 630 15.96 -23.23 -14.60
N GLY A 631 15.00 -22.67 -15.34
CA GLY A 631 14.08 -21.65 -14.90
C GLY A 631 13.26 -22.13 -13.71
N ARG A 632 13.30 -21.35 -12.63
CA ARG A 632 12.42 -21.51 -11.47
C ARG A 632 11.11 -20.78 -11.75
N ASN A 633 10.01 -21.20 -11.15
CA ASN A 633 8.82 -20.36 -11.20
C ASN A 633 9.02 -19.05 -10.40
N GLY A 634 8.32 -17.99 -10.80
CA GLY A 634 8.35 -16.71 -10.07
C GLY A 634 9.57 -15.82 -10.33
N MET A 635 10.46 -16.11 -11.30
CA MET A 635 11.65 -15.27 -11.57
C MET A 635 11.35 -13.79 -11.90
N PHE A 636 10.13 -13.47 -12.33
CA PHE A 636 9.66 -12.09 -12.51
C PHE A 636 9.50 -11.30 -11.19
N CYS A 637 9.42 -11.99 -10.05
CA CYS A 637 9.44 -11.41 -8.72
C CYS A 637 10.84 -10.88 -8.32
N GLY A 638 11.91 -11.41 -8.94
CA GLY A 638 13.30 -11.18 -8.52
C GLY A 638 13.81 -9.74 -8.64
N VAL A 639 14.64 -9.35 -7.67
CA VAL A 639 15.37 -8.08 -7.57
C VAL A 639 16.82 -8.32 -7.11
N ARG A 640 17.71 -7.36 -7.35
CA ARG A 640 19.07 -7.35 -6.78
C ARG A 640 19.06 -6.67 -5.41
N GLU A 641 18.54 -7.38 -4.43
CA GLU A 641 18.59 -6.99 -3.03
C GLU A 641 19.22 -8.10 -2.18
N MET A 642 19.48 -7.79 -0.92
CA MET A 642 19.93 -8.76 0.06
C MET A 642 19.44 -8.34 1.46
N GLN A 643 18.31 -8.89 1.87
CA GLN A 643 17.67 -8.57 3.15
C GLN A 643 18.05 -9.63 4.20
N LEU A 644 18.64 -9.20 5.32
CA LEU A 644 19.19 -10.07 6.36
C LEU A 644 18.51 -9.84 7.71
N ILE A 645 18.37 -10.91 8.50
CA ILE A 645 17.95 -10.81 9.90
C ILE A 645 19.11 -10.26 10.77
N LYS A 646 18.75 -9.47 11.77
CA LYS A 646 19.61 -9.08 12.89
C LYS A 646 19.41 -10.09 14.00
N GLU A 647 20.28 -11.09 14.05
CA GLU A 647 20.18 -12.20 15.00
C GLU A 647 20.49 -11.71 16.43
N GLY A 648 19.64 -12.10 17.38
CA GLY A 648 19.64 -11.63 18.76
C GLY A 648 18.24 -11.23 19.23
N PRO A 649 18.11 -10.70 20.47
CA PRO A 649 16.84 -10.22 21.00
C PRO A 649 16.27 -9.07 20.15
N ARG A 650 14.98 -9.13 19.84
CA ARG A 650 14.34 -8.15 18.98
C ARG A 650 14.13 -6.81 19.68
N ASN A 651 14.83 -5.78 19.18
CA ASN A 651 14.59 -4.39 19.56
C ASN A 651 14.18 -3.60 18.30
N GLY A 652 12.87 -3.39 18.11
CA GLY A 652 12.31 -2.76 16.92
C GLY A 652 12.51 -3.59 15.65
N ARG A 653 13.16 -3.00 14.63
CA ARG A 653 13.36 -3.63 13.31
C ARG A 653 14.45 -4.71 13.38
N ASN A 654 14.03 -5.98 13.38
CA ASN A 654 14.88 -7.18 13.43
C ASN A 654 15.57 -7.55 12.10
N TRP A 655 15.65 -6.65 11.13
CA TRP A 655 16.25 -6.90 9.82
C TRP A 655 16.95 -5.67 9.25
N GLU A 656 17.81 -5.89 8.26
CA GLU A 656 18.59 -4.88 7.54
C GLU A 656 18.70 -5.18 6.06
N ASN A 657 18.82 -4.13 5.24
CA ASN A 657 19.28 -4.22 3.87
C ASN A 657 20.82 -4.26 3.86
N HIS A 658 21.39 -5.20 3.12
CA HIS A 658 22.83 -5.23 2.87
C HIS A 658 23.14 -4.50 1.56
N TYR A 659 23.64 -3.27 1.67
CA TYR A 659 23.86 -2.36 0.54
C TYR A 659 25.18 -2.58 -0.23
N ASN A 660 26.11 -3.37 0.30
CA ASN A 660 27.45 -3.59 -0.28
C ASN A 660 27.44 -4.63 -1.42
N ILE A 661 26.56 -4.43 -2.41
CA ILE A 661 26.45 -5.26 -3.62
C ILE A 661 27.53 -4.81 -4.62
N PRO A 662 28.36 -5.71 -5.19
CA PRO A 662 29.42 -5.35 -6.15
C PRO A 662 28.90 -4.96 -7.56
N TRP A 663 28.12 -3.88 -7.67
CA TRP A 663 27.40 -3.49 -8.90
C TRP A 663 28.26 -3.33 -10.16
N ALA A 664 29.51 -2.86 -10.02
CA ALA A 664 30.37 -2.51 -11.16
C ALA A 664 30.78 -3.71 -12.06
N GLU A 665 30.54 -4.94 -11.59
CA GLU A 665 30.94 -6.19 -12.25
C GLU A 665 29.74 -6.97 -12.83
N GLN A 666 28.50 -6.53 -12.62
CA GLN A 666 27.31 -7.16 -13.21
C GLN A 666 27.27 -6.98 -14.74
N LYS A 667 26.90 -8.03 -15.46
CA LYS A 667 26.66 -8.01 -16.91
C LYS A 667 25.17 -7.89 -17.23
N LEU A 668 24.30 -8.43 -16.38
CA LEU A 668 22.85 -8.29 -16.53
C LEU A 668 22.38 -7.04 -15.80
N ASN A 669 21.74 -6.14 -16.54
CA ASN A 669 21.19 -4.90 -15.98
C ASN A 669 19.94 -5.20 -15.14
N PHE A 670 20.15 -5.49 -13.87
CA PHE A 670 19.20 -5.21 -12.82
C PHE A 670 19.49 -3.80 -12.28
N PRO A 671 18.49 -2.90 -12.18
CA PRO A 671 18.71 -1.57 -11.64
C PRO A 671 18.98 -1.62 -10.13
N ILE A 672 19.67 -0.56 -9.69
CA ILE A 672 19.92 -0.18 -8.30
C ILE A 672 18.62 0.31 -7.66
#